data_AF-A0A941YHG3-F1
#
_entry.id   AF-A0A941YHG3-F1
#
_cell.length_a   1.000
_cell.length_b   1.000
_cell.length_c   1.000
_cell.angle_alpha   90.00
_cell.angle_beta   90.00
_cell.angle_gamma   90.00
#
_symmetry.space_group_name_H-M   'P 1'
#
loop_
_entity.id
_entity.type
_entity.pdbx_description
1 polymer ?
#
loop_
_entity_poly.entity_id
_entity_poly.type
_entity_poly.pdbx_seq_one_letter_code
_entity_poly.pdbx_strand_id
1 'polypeptide(L)'
;MNWTVDYGQGPHAVSVPHVFWDDRIDIRWEGPATYRTSVQARAQEWLVFEGVSYEAVVSFNGHHVLTHRGIWDAFSIDLSPWTGQSVDVEVKVTKNGGATFPVKDVLSGFLPYVDSTFGGLYRPVRVVESATDPLEPEPKPKQRIGVQGTKLWLDNRPWFMRGVLTWGWYPDYRHPAPPLAFFEEEWKRVKELGFNTVKFCLWLPPHEAIEALKKRDLVAWVELPLWMPTGDEQRLSEMEEEIKRIVLQYRHHDNIVCWTVGCELSESTPPEFRQRLTEFVLEESGCPLVKDNSGGAEMYGGDPREFGTFDDFHPYCDLMYYPQVLQSLAHGPREKRPILLGEFNDFDHVRDLDALAREMPYWASNDPALNEQGVRWQYDFPPMLEAREGVRWPQTDWSYTGVAEMDELKSEFIRKRVMESVAAIEDVAGWVVTGLDDTPISTSGVKRGPRAMWKPRHPYNRSNQFFVVPRRCPPWVRGGNRPGWSSQDNFFSGLVQLTVGVRSEAGGQATYRRFLGSFDQETDLDETFTLNPPAGVPVVAFRIEQAMKAGRHGLSLFDQSDQDVEWTWFFQVFDRLTANDLQGYRIEPRDGHPLAELPWDTEGELVTVGDEDHAEAAVSFGVQSAAMPAPFWRECIQMTADPGDEIGDWSLLHDVASDYVLPPDDEVLLRRIDTRTYKEGSYITRRPNGQIVTTLRPWGGLGIQPPNIQNNPAGHWLIRRLIELHRNSTS
;
A
#
# COMPACT_ATOMS: atom_id res chain seq x y z
N MET A 1 23.45 -33.56 7.38
CA MET A 1 24.85 -33.13 7.56
C MET A 1 24.96 -32.47 8.92
N ASN A 2 26.03 -32.76 9.67
CA ASN A 2 26.26 -32.15 10.99
C ASN A 2 27.08 -30.89 10.80
N TRP A 3 26.44 -29.72 10.88
CA TRP A 3 27.10 -28.44 10.65
C TRP A 3 27.59 -27.81 11.96
N THR A 4 28.73 -27.14 11.90
CA THR A 4 29.20 -26.22 12.93
C THR A 4 29.46 -24.84 12.33
N VAL A 5 29.28 -23.78 13.11
CA VAL A 5 29.64 -22.40 12.74
C VAL A 5 30.62 -21.82 13.76
N ASP A 6 31.58 -21.05 13.29
CA ASP A 6 32.55 -20.30 14.10
C ASP A 6 32.52 -18.82 13.71
N TYR A 7 32.28 -17.95 14.68
CA TYR A 7 32.23 -16.49 14.55
C TYR A 7 33.52 -15.80 15.03
N GLY A 8 34.59 -16.56 15.25
CA GLY A 8 35.85 -16.11 15.85
C GLY A 8 35.99 -16.44 17.34
N GLN A 9 35.02 -17.16 17.92
CA GLN A 9 35.00 -17.57 19.34
C GLN A 9 35.05 -19.10 19.51
N GLY A 10 35.21 -19.85 18.41
CA GLY A 10 35.21 -21.30 18.37
C GLY A 10 33.96 -21.88 17.71
N PRO A 11 34.01 -23.16 17.30
CA PRO A 11 32.91 -23.80 16.58
C PRO A 11 31.76 -24.18 17.52
N HIS A 12 30.53 -23.95 17.06
CA HIS A 12 29.28 -24.34 17.72
C HIS A 12 28.40 -25.13 16.76
N ALA A 13 27.71 -26.16 17.26
CA ALA A 13 26.78 -26.94 16.44
C ALA A 13 25.57 -26.09 16.02
N VAL A 14 25.17 -26.23 14.76
CA VAL A 14 24.00 -25.53 14.18
C VAL A 14 23.24 -26.45 13.23
N SER A 15 21.96 -26.17 13.04
CA SER A 15 21.17 -26.76 11.97
C SER A 15 21.15 -25.80 10.78
N VAL A 16 21.37 -26.31 9.57
CA VAL A 16 21.21 -25.55 8.32
C VAL A 16 19.84 -25.92 7.75
N PRO A 17 18.96 -24.97 7.36
CA PRO A 17 19.22 -23.54 7.18
C PRO A 17 19.54 -22.74 8.47
N HIS A 18 20.47 -21.78 8.37
CA HIS A 18 20.99 -21.01 9.50
C HIS A 18 21.30 -19.56 9.10
N VAL A 19 20.96 -18.59 9.96
CA VAL A 19 21.33 -17.17 9.85
C VAL A 19 22.13 -16.72 11.07
N PHE A 20 23.06 -15.76 10.92
CA PHE A 20 23.94 -15.31 12.03
C PHE A 20 23.22 -14.40 13.04
N TRP A 21 21.91 -14.56 13.16
CA TRP A 21 21.13 -13.92 14.20
C TRP A 21 21.21 -14.78 15.45
N ASP A 22 22.12 -14.38 16.32
CA ASP A 22 22.36 -14.99 17.61
C ASP A 22 22.61 -13.85 18.59
N ASP A 23 22.11 -13.93 19.82
CA ASP A 23 22.35 -12.92 20.87
C ASP A 23 23.86 -12.67 21.12
N ARG A 24 24.72 -13.56 20.59
CA ARG A 24 26.18 -13.48 20.61
C ARG A 24 26.80 -12.54 19.56
N ILE A 25 26.04 -12.09 18.56
CA ILE A 25 26.57 -11.35 17.41
C ILE A 25 25.78 -10.07 17.18
N ASP A 26 26.52 -8.96 17.11
CA ASP A 26 26.01 -7.67 16.70
C ASP A 26 25.51 -7.74 15.25
N ILE A 27 24.29 -7.30 14.98
CA ILE A 27 23.70 -7.36 13.64
C ILE A 27 24.54 -6.64 12.57
N ARG A 28 25.40 -5.70 12.97
CA ARG A 28 26.32 -4.97 12.08
C ARG A 28 27.52 -5.79 11.63
N TRP A 29 27.80 -6.90 12.30
CA TRP A 29 28.96 -7.72 11.99
C TRP A 29 28.81 -8.40 10.63
N GLU A 30 29.77 -8.15 9.74
CA GLU A 30 29.74 -8.66 8.37
C GLU A 30 30.29 -10.08 8.22
N GLY A 31 30.99 -10.61 9.22
CA GLY A 31 31.71 -11.87 9.08
C GLY A 31 33.23 -11.71 8.89
N PRO A 32 33.91 -12.74 8.37
CA PRO A 32 33.32 -14.00 7.89
C PRO A 32 32.88 -14.92 9.04
N ALA A 33 31.70 -15.52 8.93
CA ALA A 33 31.33 -16.70 9.72
C ALA A 33 31.81 -17.97 9.00
N THR A 34 32.42 -18.90 9.73
CA THR A 34 32.99 -20.12 9.14
C THR A 34 32.15 -21.35 9.45
N TYR A 35 31.46 -21.87 8.43
CA TYR A 35 30.68 -23.10 8.49
C TYR A 35 31.55 -24.30 8.15
N ARG A 36 31.37 -25.40 8.88
CA ARG A 36 32.05 -26.67 8.60
C ARG A 36 31.11 -27.87 8.69
N THR A 37 31.30 -28.82 7.80
CA THR A 37 30.72 -30.17 7.88
C THR A 37 31.62 -31.17 7.16
N SER A 38 31.30 -32.45 7.22
CA SER A 38 31.98 -33.48 6.42
C SER A 38 30.94 -34.27 5.62
N VAL A 39 31.25 -34.54 4.35
CA VAL A 39 30.40 -35.28 3.41
C VAL A 39 31.18 -36.48 2.89
N GLN A 40 30.53 -37.64 2.81
CA GLN A 40 31.11 -38.80 2.12
C GLN A 40 30.78 -38.68 0.64
N ALA A 41 31.77 -38.35 -0.18
CA ALA A 41 31.55 -38.11 -1.60
C ALA A 41 31.36 -39.43 -2.37
N ARG A 42 30.31 -39.50 -3.19
CA ARG A 42 30.07 -40.59 -4.14
C ARG A 42 30.09 -40.07 -5.58
N ALA A 43 30.13 -41.00 -6.52
CA ALA A 43 30.07 -40.65 -7.94
C ALA A 43 28.69 -40.05 -8.27
N GLN A 44 28.65 -39.05 -9.15
CA GLN A 44 27.42 -38.38 -9.59
C GLN A 44 26.66 -37.70 -8.43
N GLU A 45 27.39 -37.20 -7.44
CA GLU A 45 26.80 -36.38 -6.38
C GLU A 45 27.26 -34.93 -6.51
N TRP A 46 26.35 -34.01 -6.22
CA TRP A 46 26.57 -32.57 -6.20
C TRP A 46 26.24 -32.04 -4.82
N LEU A 47 27.11 -31.16 -4.30
CA LEU A 47 26.78 -30.37 -3.12
C LEU A 47 26.09 -29.09 -3.56
N VAL A 48 24.80 -28.97 -3.27
CA VAL A 48 23.94 -27.85 -3.69
C VAL A 48 23.67 -26.94 -2.50
N PHE A 49 23.94 -25.65 -2.67
CA PHE A 49 23.60 -24.58 -1.75
C PHE A 49 22.42 -23.80 -2.34
N GLU A 50 21.24 -23.88 -1.72
CA GLU A 50 20.02 -23.26 -2.25
C GLU A 50 19.92 -21.74 -2.00
N GLY A 51 20.82 -21.20 -1.18
CA GLY A 51 20.93 -19.77 -0.92
C GLY A 51 21.87 -19.46 0.25
N VAL A 52 22.78 -18.52 0.01
CA VAL A 52 23.75 -18.03 1.00
C VAL A 52 23.73 -16.51 0.98
N SER A 53 23.64 -15.87 2.14
CA SER A 53 23.76 -14.41 2.24
C SER A 53 25.13 -14.03 2.84
N TYR A 54 26.05 -13.37 2.13
CA TYR A 54 26.03 -13.04 0.69
C TYR A 54 27.19 -13.69 -0.06
N GLU A 55 28.44 -13.41 0.32
CA GLU A 55 29.59 -14.08 -0.31
C GLU A 55 29.86 -15.41 0.39
N ALA A 56 30.04 -16.48 -0.39
CA ALA A 56 30.41 -17.80 0.09
C ALA A 56 31.74 -18.24 -0.52
N VAL A 57 32.80 -18.33 0.29
CA VAL A 57 34.09 -18.92 -0.12
C VAL A 57 34.15 -20.36 0.36
N VAL A 58 34.01 -21.29 -0.57
CA VAL A 58 33.96 -22.74 -0.30
C VAL A 58 35.34 -23.37 -0.48
N SER A 59 35.73 -24.20 0.48
CA SER A 59 36.95 -24.99 0.44
C SER A 59 36.69 -26.44 0.83
N PHE A 60 37.31 -27.38 0.12
CA PHE A 60 37.28 -28.81 0.42
C PHE A 60 38.66 -29.27 0.89
N ASN A 61 38.72 -29.94 2.03
CA ASN A 61 39.98 -30.42 2.64
C ASN A 61 41.06 -29.32 2.76
N GLY A 62 40.64 -28.08 3.04
CA GLY A 62 41.52 -26.90 3.16
C GLY A 62 41.91 -26.23 1.83
N HIS A 63 41.45 -26.73 0.69
CA HIS A 63 41.71 -26.14 -0.63
C HIS A 63 40.50 -25.40 -1.16
N HIS A 64 40.69 -24.17 -1.65
CA HIS A 64 39.63 -23.38 -2.27
C HIS A 64 39.04 -24.08 -3.51
N VAL A 65 37.72 -24.10 -3.61
CA VAL A 65 36.99 -24.74 -4.72
C VAL A 65 36.18 -23.71 -5.51
N LEU A 66 35.43 -22.83 -4.82
CA LEU A 66 34.52 -21.90 -5.46
C LEU A 66 34.27 -20.67 -4.56
N THR A 67 34.10 -19.50 -5.19
CA THR A 67 33.50 -18.32 -4.55
C THR A 67 32.17 -18.03 -5.23
N HIS A 68 31.10 -17.96 -4.45
CA HIS A 68 29.78 -17.51 -4.91
C HIS A 68 29.46 -16.16 -4.29
N ARG A 69 28.77 -15.32 -5.06
CA ARG A 69 28.26 -14.01 -4.67
C ARG A 69 26.85 -13.87 -5.21
N GLY A 70 25.88 -13.96 -4.31
CA GLY A 70 24.47 -13.82 -4.64
C GLY A 70 23.59 -14.27 -3.48
N ILE A 71 22.55 -13.49 -3.16
CA ILE A 71 21.63 -13.86 -2.07
C ILE A 71 20.58 -14.86 -2.57
N TRP A 72 20.12 -14.67 -3.81
CA TRP A 72 18.83 -15.19 -4.29
C TRP A 72 18.94 -16.40 -5.23
N ASP A 73 20.13 -16.65 -5.74
CA ASP A 73 20.47 -17.79 -6.60
C ASP A 73 21.20 -18.90 -5.84
N ALA A 74 20.94 -20.13 -6.26
CA ALA A 74 21.64 -21.32 -5.81
C ALA A 74 22.96 -21.53 -6.57
N PHE A 75 23.86 -22.32 -6.00
CA PHE A 75 25.04 -22.84 -6.70
C PHE A 75 25.34 -24.28 -6.28
N SER A 76 26.06 -25.02 -7.14
CA SER A 76 26.39 -26.43 -6.93
C SER A 76 27.89 -26.67 -7.13
N ILE A 77 28.39 -27.75 -6.51
CA ILE A 77 29.79 -28.19 -6.66
C ILE A 77 29.79 -29.71 -6.89
N ASP A 78 30.39 -30.16 -7.99
CA ASP A 78 30.55 -31.59 -8.30
C ASP A 78 31.47 -32.28 -7.28
N LEU A 79 30.96 -33.31 -6.62
CA LEU A 79 31.72 -34.12 -5.64
C LEU A 79 32.47 -35.29 -6.29
N SER A 80 32.21 -35.58 -7.57
CA SER A 80 32.80 -36.71 -8.29
C SER A 80 34.33 -36.78 -8.20
N PRO A 81 35.10 -35.67 -8.22
CA PRO A 81 36.56 -35.72 -8.05
C PRO A 81 37.04 -36.32 -6.71
N TRP A 82 36.18 -36.37 -5.69
CA TRP A 82 36.48 -36.91 -4.36
C TRP A 82 35.79 -38.24 -4.07
N THR A 83 35.24 -38.91 -5.08
CA THR A 83 34.52 -40.19 -4.92
C THR A 83 35.28 -41.18 -4.03
N GLY A 84 34.60 -41.68 -2.99
CA GLY A 84 35.15 -42.63 -2.02
C GLY A 84 35.97 -41.98 -0.89
N GLN A 85 36.04 -40.65 -0.83
CA GLN A 85 36.73 -39.89 0.22
C GLN A 85 35.72 -39.18 1.13
N SER A 86 36.14 -38.95 2.37
CA SER A 86 35.51 -37.96 3.24
C SER A 86 35.99 -36.57 2.83
N VAL A 87 35.06 -35.68 2.51
CA VAL A 87 35.33 -34.28 2.16
C VAL A 87 34.98 -33.40 3.33
N ASP A 88 35.97 -32.72 3.89
CA ASP A 88 35.77 -31.67 4.88
C ASP A 88 35.41 -30.38 4.15
N VAL A 89 34.15 -29.97 4.29
CA VAL A 89 33.59 -28.79 3.67
C VAL A 89 33.74 -27.62 4.63
N GLU A 90 34.44 -26.58 4.21
CA GLU A 90 34.48 -25.28 4.89
C GLU A 90 33.82 -24.22 3.99
N VAL A 91 32.94 -23.40 4.57
CA VAL A 91 32.33 -22.25 3.88
C VAL A 91 32.52 -21.02 4.74
N LYS A 92 33.30 -20.05 4.25
CA LYS A 92 33.41 -18.74 4.87
C LYS A 92 32.36 -17.83 4.25
N VAL A 93 31.50 -17.27 5.08
CA VAL A 93 30.37 -16.47 4.63
C VAL A 93 30.48 -15.04 5.13
N THR A 94 30.45 -14.08 4.21
CA THR A 94 30.45 -12.63 4.51
C THR A 94 29.10 -12.03 4.11
N LYS A 95 28.46 -11.34 5.05
CA LYS A 95 27.15 -10.70 4.93
C LYS A 95 27.23 -9.43 4.08
N ASN A 96 26.13 -9.09 3.41
CA ASN A 96 25.94 -7.77 2.80
C ASN A 96 25.49 -6.69 3.82
N GLY A 97 25.52 -5.44 3.39
CA GLY A 97 25.01 -4.28 4.13
C GLY A 97 26.06 -3.43 4.83
N GLY A 98 27.28 -3.95 4.96
CA GLY A 98 28.38 -3.19 5.55
C GLY A 98 29.44 -2.75 4.52
N ALA A 99 30.66 -2.50 4.97
CA ALA A 99 31.73 -1.91 4.17
C ALA A 99 32.22 -2.82 3.03
N THR A 100 32.14 -4.14 3.19
CA THR A 100 32.62 -5.08 2.17
C THR A 100 31.66 -5.17 0.98
N PHE A 101 30.35 -5.19 1.27
CA PHE A 101 29.28 -5.30 0.29
C PHE A 101 28.15 -4.33 0.66
N PRO A 102 28.31 -3.03 0.38
CA PRO A 102 27.28 -2.04 0.66
C PRO A 102 25.95 -2.41 -0.01
N VAL A 103 24.81 -2.11 0.63
CA VAL A 103 23.47 -2.52 0.14
C VAL A 103 23.24 -2.15 -1.32
N LYS A 104 23.65 -0.94 -1.74
CA LYS A 104 23.45 -0.42 -3.09
C LYS A 104 24.40 -1.00 -4.14
N ASP A 105 25.44 -1.70 -3.71
CA ASP A 105 26.47 -2.27 -4.60
C ASP A 105 26.22 -3.76 -4.91
N VAL A 106 25.21 -4.38 -4.27
CA VAL A 106 24.81 -5.77 -4.49
C VAL A 106 23.29 -5.90 -4.56
N LEU A 107 22.77 -7.04 -5.04
CA LEU A 107 21.33 -7.29 -5.11
C LEU A 107 20.74 -7.61 -3.74
N SER A 108 20.74 -6.64 -2.83
CA SER A 108 20.20 -6.82 -1.47
C SER A 108 18.67 -6.84 -1.43
N GLY A 109 18.00 -6.34 -2.47
CA GLY A 109 16.55 -6.15 -2.49
C GLY A 109 16.07 -5.07 -1.51
N PHE A 110 14.80 -5.16 -1.13
CA PHE A 110 14.16 -4.17 -0.24
C PHE A 110 14.11 -4.58 1.23
N LEU A 111 14.34 -5.86 1.55
CA LEU A 111 14.34 -6.36 2.92
C LEU A 111 15.20 -5.52 3.90
N PRO A 112 16.40 -4.99 3.53
CA PRO A 112 17.19 -4.15 4.42
C PRO A 112 16.51 -2.83 4.81
N TYR A 113 15.50 -2.38 4.06
CA TYR A 113 14.74 -1.16 4.33
C TYR A 113 13.53 -1.39 5.26
N VAL A 114 12.98 -2.61 5.27
CA VAL A 114 11.88 -2.98 6.17
C VAL A 114 12.37 -3.73 7.41
N ASP A 115 13.59 -4.29 7.39
CA ASP A 115 14.18 -5.03 8.51
C ASP A 115 15.66 -4.67 8.70
N SER A 116 16.57 -5.58 8.36
CA SER A 116 18.02 -5.44 8.42
C SER A 116 18.65 -6.42 7.41
N THR A 117 19.95 -6.28 7.12
CA THR A 117 20.63 -7.33 6.35
C THR A 117 20.88 -8.56 7.21
N PHE A 118 20.82 -9.74 6.62
CA PHE A 118 21.04 -11.03 7.28
C PHE A 118 22.15 -11.81 6.57
N GLY A 119 22.85 -12.68 7.30
CA GLY A 119 23.96 -13.48 6.76
C GLY A 119 23.79 -14.96 7.06
N GLY A 120 24.26 -15.83 6.18
CA GLY A 120 24.39 -17.26 6.41
C GLY A 120 23.86 -18.20 5.36
N LEU A 121 23.97 -19.50 5.65
CA LEU A 121 23.42 -20.59 4.84
C LEU A 121 21.91 -20.64 5.09
N TYR A 122 21.20 -19.58 4.67
CA TYR A 122 19.82 -19.29 5.08
C TYR A 122 18.77 -20.14 4.34
N ARG A 123 19.19 -20.91 3.34
CA ARG A 123 18.42 -21.95 2.66
C ARG A 123 19.13 -23.30 2.76
N PRO A 124 18.45 -24.42 2.45
CA PRO A 124 19.01 -25.75 2.59
C PRO A 124 20.34 -25.94 1.84
N VAL A 125 21.20 -26.78 2.42
CA VAL A 125 22.37 -27.34 1.73
C VAL A 125 22.15 -28.85 1.65
N ARG A 126 22.25 -29.41 0.45
CA ARG A 126 21.87 -30.80 0.16
C ARG A 126 22.94 -31.47 -0.71
N VAL A 127 23.09 -32.78 -0.53
CA VAL A 127 23.79 -33.63 -1.50
C VAL A 127 22.74 -34.20 -2.44
N VAL A 128 22.90 -33.97 -3.73
CA VAL A 128 21.96 -34.37 -4.77
C VAL A 128 22.65 -35.34 -5.73
N GLU A 129 22.05 -36.51 -5.93
CA GLU A 129 22.51 -37.48 -6.92
C GLU A 129 22.01 -37.04 -8.31
N SER A 130 22.93 -36.71 -9.22
CA SER A 130 22.63 -36.28 -10.58
C SER A 130 23.82 -36.49 -11.52
N ALA A 131 23.52 -36.92 -12.75
CA ALA A 131 24.53 -37.12 -13.80
C ALA A 131 25.05 -35.80 -14.40
N THR A 132 24.25 -34.73 -14.35
CA THR A 132 24.61 -33.35 -14.74
C THR A 132 24.39 -32.40 -13.57
N ASP A 133 24.84 -31.15 -13.71
CA ASP A 133 24.62 -30.15 -12.65
C ASP A 133 23.10 -29.99 -12.39
N PRO A 134 22.63 -30.24 -11.15
CA PRO A 134 21.21 -30.15 -10.82
C PRO A 134 20.63 -28.73 -10.95
N LEU A 135 21.47 -27.71 -11.13
CA LEU A 135 21.07 -26.32 -11.37
C LEU A 135 21.13 -25.92 -12.86
N GLU A 136 21.36 -26.88 -13.76
CA GLU A 136 21.21 -26.63 -15.20
C GLU A 136 19.79 -26.07 -15.49
N PRO A 137 19.68 -24.96 -16.24
CA PRO A 137 18.39 -24.33 -16.46
C PRO A 137 17.38 -25.26 -17.13
N GLU A 138 16.23 -25.43 -16.50
CA GLU A 138 15.12 -26.17 -17.10
C GLU A 138 14.56 -25.45 -18.35
N PRO A 139 13.88 -26.19 -19.24
CA PRO A 139 13.22 -25.60 -20.40
C PRO A 139 12.20 -24.53 -20.02
N LYS A 140 12.04 -23.53 -20.90
CA LYS A 140 11.02 -22.47 -20.74
C LYS A 140 9.62 -23.10 -20.66
N PRO A 141 8.78 -22.73 -19.67
CA PRO A 141 7.47 -23.33 -19.52
C PRO A 141 6.52 -22.83 -20.60
N LYS A 142 5.43 -23.57 -20.81
CA LYS A 142 4.30 -23.04 -21.56
C LYS A 142 3.60 -21.98 -20.72
N GLN A 143 3.55 -20.76 -21.24
CA GLN A 143 2.94 -19.64 -20.53
C GLN A 143 1.43 -19.84 -20.31
N ARG A 144 0.99 -19.54 -19.08
CA ARG A 144 -0.43 -19.54 -18.69
C ARG A 144 -1.10 -18.19 -18.95
N ILE A 145 -0.33 -17.11 -18.87
CA ILE A 145 -0.78 -15.74 -19.10
C ILE A 145 -0.76 -15.42 -20.60
N GLY A 146 -1.75 -14.66 -21.05
CA GLY A 146 -1.84 -14.11 -22.39
C GLY A 146 -2.32 -12.66 -22.35
N VAL A 147 -1.90 -11.87 -23.34
CA VAL A 147 -2.25 -10.46 -23.50
C VAL A 147 -2.97 -10.26 -24.83
N GLN A 148 -4.10 -9.58 -24.83
CA GLN A 148 -4.77 -9.12 -26.07
C GLN A 148 -5.18 -7.66 -25.90
N GLY A 149 -4.49 -6.77 -26.63
CA GLY A 149 -4.63 -5.33 -26.43
C GLY A 149 -4.28 -4.94 -24.98
N THR A 150 -5.22 -4.32 -24.28
CA THR A 150 -5.04 -3.85 -22.90
C THR A 150 -5.52 -4.84 -21.83
N LYS A 151 -5.95 -6.04 -22.23
CA LYS A 151 -6.61 -7.01 -21.33
C LYS A 151 -5.75 -8.26 -21.15
N LEU A 152 -6.00 -8.99 -20.05
CA LEU A 152 -5.26 -10.18 -19.65
C LEU A 152 -6.13 -11.43 -19.72
N TRP A 153 -5.48 -12.57 -20.01
CA TRP A 153 -6.07 -13.89 -20.00
C TRP A 153 -5.20 -14.85 -19.20
N LEU A 154 -5.79 -15.58 -18.27
CA LEU A 154 -5.12 -16.66 -17.55
C LEU A 154 -5.77 -17.99 -17.93
N ASP A 155 -4.96 -18.95 -18.38
CA ASP A 155 -5.43 -20.27 -18.86
C ASP A 155 -6.57 -20.15 -19.90
N ASN A 156 -6.43 -19.18 -20.81
CA ASN A 156 -7.39 -18.84 -21.87
C ASN A 156 -8.75 -18.27 -21.40
N ARG A 157 -8.84 -17.74 -20.18
CA ARG A 157 -10.04 -17.06 -19.66
C ARG A 157 -9.74 -15.59 -19.38
N PRO A 158 -10.69 -14.66 -19.62
CA PRO A 158 -10.53 -13.28 -19.20
C PRO A 158 -10.16 -13.21 -17.72
N TRP A 159 -9.16 -12.40 -17.42
CA TRP A 159 -8.58 -12.33 -16.09
C TRP A 159 -8.28 -10.90 -15.72
N PHE A 160 -8.55 -10.55 -14.47
CA PHE A 160 -8.23 -9.26 -13.90
C PHE A 160 -7.32 -9.48 -12.70
N MET A 161 -6.10 -8.94 -12.75
CA MET A 161 -5.12 -9.17 -11.68
C MET A 161 -5.58 -8.47 -10.40
N ARG A 162 -5.70 -9.23 -9.31
CA ARG A 162 -5.98 -8.77 -7.95
C ARG A 162 -4.89 -9.30 -7.05
N GLY A 163 -3.83 -8.51 -6.93
CA GLY A 163 -2.62 -8.90 -6.22
C GLY A 163 -2.50 -8.29 -4.82
N VAL A 164 -1.62 -8.91 -4.03
CA VAL A 164 -1.06 -8.34 -2.81
C VAL A 164 0.45 -8.52 -2.86
N LEU A 165 1.22 -7.51 -2.47
CA LEU A 165 2.67 -7.63 -2.42
C LEU A 165 3.17 -8.07 -1.05
N THR A 166 4.30 -8.77 -1.04
CA THR A 166 5.08 -9.07 0.16
C THR A 166 6.52 -8.63 -0.06
N TRP A 167 7.12 -8.00 0.95
CA TRP A 167 8.55 -7.64 0.97
C TRP A 167 9.44 -8.74 1.59
N GLY A 168 8.88 -9.92 1.88
CA GLY A 168 9.62 -11.01 2.54
C GLY A 168 9.95 -10.72 4.00
N TRP A 169 9.21 -9.79 4.61
CA TRP A 169 9.34 -9.40 6.01
C TRP A 169 8.66 -10.42 6.92
N TYR A 170 9.48 -11.25 7.55
CA TYR A 170 9.01 -12.28 8.48
C TYR A 170 9.72 -12.12 9.83
N PRO A 171 9.19 -11.30 10.75
CA PRO A 171 9.93 -10.84 11.94
C PRO A 171 10.36 -11.98 12.87
N ASP A 172 9.58 -13.07 12.92
CA ASP A 172 9.91 -14.25 13.73
C ASP A 172 11.09 -15.06 13.17
N TYR A 173 11.41 -14.87 11.89
CA TYR A 173 12.48 -15.60 11.18
C TYR A 173 13.67 -14.69 10.86
N ARG A 174 13.46 -13.37 10.68
CA ARG A 174 14.47 -12.37 10.29
C ARG A 174 15.22 -12.67 8.97
N HIS A 175 14.60 -13.50 8.13
CA HIS A 175 15.07 -13.80 6.79
C HIS A 175 13.87 -14.23 5.92
N PRO A 176 13.96 -14.12 4.59
CA PRO A 176 12.82 -14.29 3.71
C PRO A 176 12.51 -15.75 3.36
N ALA A 177 12.92 -16.72 4.18
CA ALA A 177 12.76 -18.16 3.86
C ALA A 177 12.16 -18.97 5.03
N PRO A 178 10.97 -18.60 5.54
CA PRO A 178 10.29 -19.41 6.54
C PRO A 178 9.98 -20.83 6.01
N PRO A 179 9.66 -21.80 6.89
CA PRO A 179 9.30 -23.15 6.48
C PRO A 179 8.11 -23.17 5.51
N LEU A 180 8.06 -24.14 4.60
CA LEU A 180 6.99 -24.26 3.60
C LEU A 180 5.57 -24.23 4.19
N ALA A 181 5.36 -24.81 5.37
CA ALA A 181 4.06 -24.79 6.05
C ALA A 181 3.56 -23.36 6.35
N PHE A 182 4.47 -22.42 6.59
CA PHE A 182 4.14 -21.00 6.75
C PHE A 182 3.56 -20.44 5.45
N PHE A 183 4.25 -20.64 4.33
CA PHE A 183 3.78 -20.19 3.01
C PHE A 183 2.46 -20.84 2.60
N GLU A 184 2.25 -22.12 2.87
CA GLU A 184 0.99 -22.79 2.56
C GLU A 184 -0.20 -22.16 3.32
N GLU A 185 -0.01 -21.81 4.58
CA GLU A 185 -1.04 -21.13 5.37
C GLU A 185 -1.21 -19.66 4.93
N GLU A 186 -0.13 -18.97 4.58
CA GLU A 186 -0.16 -17.60 4.04
C GLU A 186 -0.94 -17.53 2.73
N TRP A 187 -0.63 -18.41 1.77
CA TRP A 187 -1.34 -18.50 0.49
C TRP A 187 -2.79 -18.89 0.64
N LYS A 188 -3.13 -19.70 1.65
CA LYS A 188 -4.53 -20.00 1.96
C LYS A 188 -5.27 -18.73 2.35
N ARG A 189 -4.70 -17.92 3.25
CA ARG A 189 -5.31 -16.66 3.70
C ARG A 189 -5.42 -15.65 2.57
N VAL A 190 -4.36 -15.48 1.77
CA VAL A 190 -4.38 -14.63 0.56
C VAL A 190 -5.54 -15.01 -0.36
N LYS A 191 -5.77 -16.30 -0.59
CA LYS A 191 -6.89 -16.78 -1.39
C LYS A 191 -8.25 -16.50 -0.75
N GLU A 192 -8.39 -16.72 0.56
CA GLU A 192 -9.62 -16.45 1.33
C GLU A 192 -10.00 -14.95 1.32
N LEU A 193 -9.01 -14.07 1.17
CA LEU A 193 -9.20 -12.62 1.03
C LEU A 193 -9.64 -12.19 -0.38
N GLY A 194 -9.63 -13.09 -1.36
CA GLY A 194 -10.08 -12.84 -2.74
C GLY A 194 -8.98 -12.48 -3.74
N PHE A 195 -7.71 -12.45 -3.30
CA PHE A 195 -6.58 -12.22 -4.20
C PHE A 195 -6.35 -13.44 -5.10
N ASN A 196 -5.83 -13.17 -6.29
CA ASN A 196 -5.43 -14.19 -7.26
C ASN A 196 -3.93 -14.17 -7.58
N THR A 197 -3.22 -13.14 -7.12
CA THR A 197 -1.80 -12.93 -7.42
C THR A 197 -1.02 -12.55 -6.15
N VAL A 198 0.21 -13.02 -6.04
CA VAL A 198 1.17 -12.57 -5.03
C VAL A 198 2.34 -11.91 -5.74
N LYS A 199 2.65 -10.65 -5.39
CA LYS A 199 3.85 -9.96 -5.85
C LYS A 199 4.97 -10.17 -4.84
N PHE A 200 6.04 -10.84 -5.26
CA PHE A 200 7.28 -10.94 -4.49
C PHE A 200 8.12 -9.70 -4.83
N CYS A 201 7.93 -8.63 -4.04
CA CYS A 201 8.46 -7.30 -4.30
C CYS A 201 9.92 -7.19 -3.83
N LEU A 202 10.88 -7.20 -4.76
CA LEU A 202 12.32 -7.00 -4.51
C LEU A 202 12.97 -8.09 -3.63
N TRP A 203 12.47 -9.32 -3.69
CA TRP A 203 13.08 -10.50 -3.07
C TRP A 203 12.62 -11.77 -3.80
N LEU A 204 13.37 -12.86 -3.64
CA LEU A 204 13.01 -14.15 -4.24
C LEU A 204 12.59 -15.16 -3.17
N PRO A 205 11.40 -15.78 -3.28
CA PRO A 205 10.97 -16.84 -2.39
C PRO A 205 11.66 -18.17 -2.68
N PRO A 206 11.70 -19.13 -1.75
CA PRO A 206 12.09 -20.50 -2.06
C PRO A 206 11.22 -21.07 -3.18
N HIS A 207 11.78 -21.94 -4.05
CA HIS A 207 11.05 -22.52 -5.18
C HIS A 207 9.76 -23.23 -4.72
N GLU A 208 9.79 -23.91 -3.58
CA GLU A 208 8.64 -24.61 -3.02
C GLU A 208 7.49 -23.65 -2.63
N ALA A 209 7.80 -22.40 -2.27
CA ALA A 209 6.79 -21.40 -1.96
C ALA A 209 6.06 -20.91 -3.21
N ILE A 210 6.75 -20.80 -4.36
CA ILE A 210 6.13 -20.51 -5.66
C ILE A 210 5.24 -21.67 -6.09
N GLU A 211 5.73 -22.92 -5.98
CA GLU A 211 4.94 -24.11 -6.29
C GLU A 211 3.69 -24.24 -5.41
N ALA A 212 3.77 -23.84 -4.13
CA ALA A 212 2.64 -23.87 -3.21
C ALA A 212 1.47 -22.96 -3.62
N LEU A 213 1.70 -21.91 -4.43
CA LEU A 213 0.66 -21.05 -4.99
C LEU A 213 -0.27 -21.83 -5.93
N LYS A 214 0.28 -22.78 -6.71
CA LYS A 214 -0.49 -23.58 -7.70
C LYS A 214 -1.60 -24.37 -7.05
N LYS A 215 -1.36 -24.89 -5.83
CA LYS A 215 -2.35 -25.66 -5.05
C LYS A 215 -3.62 -24.87 -4.71
N ARG A 216 -3.62 -23.54 -4.91
CA ARG A 216 -4.70 -22.61 -4.52
C ARG A 216 -5.19 -21.72 -5.67
N ASP A 217 -4.82 -22.05 -6.91
CA ASP A 217 -5.08 -21.22 -8.09
C ASP A 217 -4.61 -19.76 -7.88
N LEU A 218 -3.41 -19.60 -7.33
CA LEU A 218 -2.69 -18.34 -7.24
C LEU A 218 -1.53 -18.33 -8.22
N VAL A 219 -1.17 -17.13 -8.68
CA VAL A 219 -0.02 -16.88 -9.56
C VAL A 219 0.94 -15.87 -8.93
N ALA A 220 2.17 -15.84 -9.42
CA ALA A 220 3.24 -14.99 -8.93
C ALA A 220 3.53 -13.84 -9.91
N TRP A 221 3.73 -12.65 -9.37
CA TRP A 221 4.52 -11.59 -9.97
C TRP A 221 5.87 -11.58 -9.26
N VAL A 222 6.95 -11.84 -9.99
CA VAL A 222 8.31 -11.76 -9.43
C VAL A 222 8.95 -10.44 -9.81
N GLU A 223 9.30 -9.65 -8.81
CA GLU A 223 10.09 -8.44 -8.97
C GLU A 223 11.53 -8.74 -8.54
N LEU A 224 12.45 -8.61 -9.48
CA LEU A 224 13.86 -8.89 -9.23
C LEU A 224 14.43 -7.86 -8.24
N PRO A 225 15.44 -8.23 -7.43
CA PRO A 225 15.89 -7.51 -6.24
C PRO A 225 16.79 -6.30 -6.56
N LEU A 226 16.48 -5.59 -7.65
CA LEU A 226 17.16 -4.39 -8.10
C LEU A 226 16.43 -3.15 -7.58
N TRP A 227 16.91 -2.63 -6.46
CA TRP A 227 16.36 -1.44 -5.80
C TRP A 227 17.43 -0.38 -5.62
N MET A 228 17.21 0.81 -6.18
CA MET A 228 18.12 1.97 -6.08
C MET A 228 19.62 1.60 -6.16
N PRO A 229 20.07 0.87 -7.19
CA PRO A 229 21.45 0.43 -7.29
C PRO A 229 22.41 1.61 -7.44
N THR A 230 23.67 1.38 -7.11
CA THR A 230 24.77 2.29 -7.42
C THR A 230 24.85 2.57 -8.92
N GLY A 231 25.42 3.73 -9.29
CA GLY A 231 25.68 4.09 -10.69
C GLY A 231 27.01 3.55 -11.22
N ASP A 232 27.75 2.77 -10.42
CA ASP A 232 29.02 2.18 -10.83
C ASP A 232 28.83 1.06 -11.85
N GLU A 233 29.48 1.20 -13.02
CA GLU A 233 29.32 0.28 -14.15
C GLU A 233 29.80 -1.14 -13.84
N GLN A 234 30.88 -1.29 -13.06
CA GLN A 234 31.37 -2.61 -12.69
C GLN A 234 30.38 -3.32 -11.77
N ARG A 235 29.84 -2.63 -10.76
CA ARG A 235 28.83 -3.19 -9.86
C ARG A 235 27.55 -3.55 -10.59
N LEU A 236 27.09 -2.69 -11.49
CA LEU A 236 25.93 -2.99 -12.33
C LEU A 236 26.17 -4.23 -13.20
N SER A 237 27.36 -4.39 -13.79
CA SER A 237 27.70 -5.61 -14.54
C SER A 237 27.72 -6.86 -13.65
N GLU A 238 28.19 -6.77 -12.41
CA GLU A 238 28.16 -7.88 -11.44
C GLU A 238 26.71 -8.27 -11.09
N MET A 239 25.84 -7.27 -10.86
CA MET A 239 24.40 -7.48 -10.64
C MET A 239 23.68 -8.05 -11.86
N GLU A 240 24.05 -7.64 -13.09
CA GLU A 240 23.49 -8.16 -14.33
C GLU A 240 23.71 -9.67 -14.42
N GLU A 241 24.93 -10.14 -14.11
CA GLU A 241 25.24 -11.57 -14.11
C GLU A 241 24.53 -12.34 -12.98
N GLU A 242 24.33 -11.73 -11.81
CA GLU A 242 23.51 -12.33 -10.74
C GLU A 242 22.02 -12.44 -11.15
N ILE A 243 21.43 -11.39 -11.72
CA ILE A 243 20.06 -11.41 -12.26
C ILE A 243 19.90 -12.51 -13.30
N LYS A 244 20.86 -12.66 -14.23
CA LYS A 244 20.80 -13.72 -15.25
C LYS A 244 20.72 -15.11 -14.63
N ARG A 245 21.52 -15.39 -13.58
CA ARG A 245 21.46 -16.67 -12.85
C ARG A 245 20.11 -16.86 -12.15
N ILE A 246 19.61 -15.82 -11.47
CA ILE A 246 18.28 -15.85 -10.82
C ILE A 246 17.19 -16.19 -11.84
N VAL A 247 17.11 -15.45 -12.95
CA VAL A 247 16.05 -15.66 -13.96
C VAL A 247 16.10 -17.07 -14.53
N LEU A 248 17.30 -17.58 -14.86
CA LEU A 248 17.46 -18.94 -15.39
C LEU A 248 17.02 -20.02 -14.38
N GLN A 249 17.24 -19.79 -13.09
CA GLN A 249 16.79 -20.71 -12.05
C GLN A 249 15.28 -20.64 -11.81
N TYR A 250 14.63 -19.48 -11.92
CA TYR A 250 13.21 -19.34 -11.57
C TYR A 250 12.24 -19.45 -12.76
N ARG A 251 12.70 -19.24 -14.00
CA ARG A 251 11.83 -19.16 -15.19
C ARG A 251 11.00 -20.41 -15.49
N HIS A 252 11.35 -21.58 -14.93
CA HIS A 252 10.63 -22.83 -15.16
C HIS A 252 9.24 -22.86 -14.51
N HIS A 253 9.00 -21.98 -13.54
CA HIS A 253 7.72 -21.84 -12.87
C HIS A 253 6.66 -21.22 -13.80
N ASP A 254 5.77 -22.06 -14.35
CA ASP A 254 4.68 -21.64 -15.24
C ASP A 254 3.61 -20.76 -14.56
N ASN A 255 3.61 -20.68 -13.24
CA ASN A 255 2.76 -19.82 -12.45
C ASN A 255 3.41 -18.47 -12.09
N ILE A 256 4.63 -18.17 -12.56
CA ILE A 256 5.12 -16.80 -12.63
C ILE A 256 4.57 -16.16 -13.90
N VAL A 257 3.66 -15.20 -13.75
CA VAL A 257 2.91 -14.60 -14.85
C VAL A 257 3.30 -13.15 -15.15
N CYS A 258 4.15 -12.55 -14.32
CA CYS A 258 4.62 -11.18 -14.48
C CYS A 258 6.03 -11.05 -13.88
N TRP A 259 6.90 -10.33 -14.59
CA TRP A 259 8.26 -10.02 -14.16
C TRP A 259 8.52 -8.51 -14.20
N THR A 260 9.11 -8.00 -13.13
CA THR A 260 9.73 -6.65 -13.11
C THR A 260 11.22 -6.76 -12.84
N VAL A 261 12.05 -6.02 -13.57
CA VAL A 261 13.52 -6.05 -13.41
C VAL A 261 13.98 -5.27 -12.19
N GLY A 262 13.38 -4.12 -11.93
CA GLY A 262 13.59 -3.36 -10.71
C GLY A 262 12.34 -2.57 -10.34
N CYS A 263 12.46 -1.73 -9.32
CA CYS A 263 11.35 -0.96 -8.77
C CYS A 263 11.81 0.46 -8.47
N GLU A 264 10.96 1.44 -8.81
CA GLU A 264 11.17 2.90 -8.64
C GLU A 264 12.61 3.36 -8.94
N LEU A 265 13.18 2.84 -10.03
CA LEU A 265 14.54 3.09 -10.46
C LEU A 265 14.73 4.56 -10.83
N SER A 266 15.82 5.16 -10.35
CA SER A 266 16.17 6.56 -10.61
C SER A 266 17.05 6.74 -11.86
N GLU A 267 17.41 7.99 -12.17
CA GLU A 267 18.39 8.33 -13.23
C GLU A 267 19.76 7.65 -13.04
N SER A 268 20.08 7.17 -11.83
CA SER A 268 21.31 6.42 -11.56
C SER A 268 21.37 5.07 -12.29
N THR A 269 20.23 4.54 -12.76
CA THR A 269 20.16 3.25 -13.46
C THR A 269 20.10 3.47 -14.97
N PRO A 270 21.17 3.19 -15.72
CA PRO A 270 21.24 3.53 -17.13
C PRO A 270 20.16 2.84 -17.97
N PRO A 271 19.55 3.52 -18.95
CA PRO A 271 18.54 2.94 -19.83
C PRO A 271 19.05 1.75 -20.62
N GLU A 272 20.30 1.77 -21.06
CA GLU A 272 20.90 0.66 -21.82
C GLU A 272 21.03 -0.59 -20.95
N PHE A 273 21.28 -0.44 -19.65
CA PHE A 273 21.30 -1.53 -18.69
C PHE A 273 19.89 -2.09 -18.45
N ARG A 274 18.91 -1.21 -18.22
CA ARG A 274 17.49 -1.59 -18.07
C ARG A 274 16.97 -2.32 -19.30
N GLN A 275 17.27 -1.82 -20.49
CA GLN A 275 16.87 -2.42 -21.75
C GLN A 275 17.41 -3.84 -21.91
N ARG A 276 18.73 -4.04 -21.76
CA ARG A 276 19.37 -5.36 -21.93
C ARG A 276 18.79 -6.39 -20.96
N LEU A 277 18.61 -6.02 -19.69
CA LEU A 277 18.02 -6.91 -18.69
C LEU A 277 16.57 -7.26 -19.02
N THR A 278 15.78 -6.27 -19.45
CA THR A 278 14.37 -6.48 -19.80
C THR A 278 14.23 -7.38 -21.02
N GLU A 279 15.04 -7.17 -22.05
CA GLU A 279 15.11 -8.02 -23.24
C GLU A 279 15.53 -9.45 -22.88
N PHE A 280 16.55 -9.60 -22.02
CA PHE A 280 16.98 -10.91 -21.52
C PHE A 280 15.86 -11.62 -20.75
N VAL A 281 15.17 -10.95 -19.82
CA VAL A 281 14.07 -11.54 -19.04
C VAL A 281 12.91 -11.93 -19.96
N LEU A 282 12.57 -11.08 -20.93
CA LEU A 282 11.53 -11.36 -21.91
C LEU A 282 11.86 -12.59 -22.75
N GLU A 283 13.07 -12.66 -23.29
CA GLU A 283 13.54 -13.80 -24.08
C GLU A 283 13.59 -15.07 -23.24
N GLU A 284 14.24 -15.04 -22.08
CA GLU A 284 14.55 -16.22 -21.29
C GLU A 284 13.35 -16.77 -20.52
N SER A 285 12.43 -15.93 -20.05
CA SER A 285 11.20 -16.39 -19.41
C SER A 285 10.12 -16.79 -20.43
N GLY A 286 10.10 -16.14 -21.60
CA GLY A 286 8.99 -16.23 -22.56
C GLY A 286 7.67 -15.62 -22.03
N CYS A 287 7.68 -14.97 -20.87
CA CYS A 287 6.51 -14.37 -20.26
C CYS A 287 6.06 -13.12 -21.06
N PRO A 288 4.76 -12.95 -21.39
CA PRO A 288 4.28 -11.77 -22.10
C PRO A 288 4.15 -10.53 -21.22
N LEU A 289 4.34 -10.61 -19.90
CA LEU A 289 4.34 -9.48 -18.98
C LEU A 289 5.72 -9.33 -18.35
N VAL A 290 6.54 -8.47 -18.95
CA VAL A 290 7.86 -8.11 -18.45
C VAL A 290 8.01 -6.59 -18.50
N LYS A 291 8.50 -5.98 -17.41
CA LYS A 291 8.73 -4.55 -17.29
C LYS A 291 10.09 -4.28 -16.67
N ASP A 292 10.75 -3.23 -17.11
CA ASP A 292 12.04 -2.82 -16.61
C ASP A 292 11.99 -2.20 -15.21
N ASN A 293 10.98 -1.37 -14.95
CA ASN A 293 10.83 -0.57 -13.75
C ASN A 293 9.39 -0.59 -13.24
N SER A 294 9.16 -1.26 -12.11
CA SER A 294 7.89 -1.19 -11.39
C SER A 294 7.63 0.22 -10.89
N GLY A 295 6.40 0.70 -11.06
CA GLY A 295 5.98 2.07 -10.71
C GLY A 295 6.23 3.11 -11.80
N GLY A 296 7.09 2.78 -12.77
CA GLY A 296 7.35 3.60 -13.96
C GLY A 296 8.17 4.87 -13.67
N ALA A 297 9.00 5.26 -14.63
CA ALA A 297 9.76 6.50 -14.57
C ALA A 297 8.85 7.74 -14.67
N GLU A 298 7.66 7.60 -15.28
CA GLU A 298 6.69 8.69 -15.39
C GLU A 298 6.16 9.19 -14.03
N MET A 299 6.15 8.34 -12.98
CA MET A 299 5.65 8.72 -11.65
C MET A 299 6.77 9.09 -10.67
N TYR A 300 7.88 8.36 -10.68
CA TYR A 300 8.95 8.50 -9.67
C TYR A 300 10.19 9.26 -10.17
N GLY A 301 10.10 9.80 -11.39
CA GLY A 301 11.24 10.42 -12.06
C GLY A 301 12.20 9.35 -12.60
N GLY A 302 13.34 9.79 -13.14
CA GLY A 302 14.26 8.91 -13.85
C GLY A 302 14.29 9.18 -15.35
N ASP A 303 14.95 8.27 -16.09
CA ASP A 303 14.97 8.35 -17.54
C ASP A 303 13.61 7.89 -18.11
N PRO A 304 12.92 8.72 -18.92
CA PRO A 304 11.55 8.47 -19.36
C PRO A 304 11.43 7.37 -20.43
N ARG A 305 12.54 6.81 -20.93
CA ARG A 305 12.50 5.65 -21.80
C ARG A 305 12.19 4.42 -20.96
N GLU A 306 11.01 3.86 -21.14
CA GLU A 306 10.59 2.63 -20.48
C GLU A 306 10.64 1.43 -21.44
N PHE A 307 11.01 0.27 -20.91
CA PHE A 307 11.13 -0.97 -21.68
C PHE A 307 10.20 -2.05 -21.14
N GLY A 308 9.71 -2.94 -22.00
CA GLY A 308 8.81 -4.02 -21.62
C GLY A 308 7.46 -3.96 -22.31
N THR A 309 6.53 -4.77 -21.83
CA THR A 309 5.29 -5.13 -22.54
C THR A 309 4.01 -4.60 -21.90
N PHE A 310 4.11 -3.94 -20.75
CA PHE A 310 2.98 -3.32 -20.05
C PHE A 310 3.40 -2.00 -19.38
N ASP A 311 2.40 -1.21 -18.97
CA ASP A 311 2.59 0.00 -18.17
C ASP A 311 2.35 -0.33 -16.69
N ASP A 312 3.22 0.17 -15.84
CA ASP A 312 3.16 -0.05 -14.40
C ASP A 312 3.26 1.27 -13.64
N PHE A 313 2.42 1.46 -12.65
CA PHE A 313 2.27 2.70 -11.90
C PHE A 313 2.03 2.42 -10.42
N HIS A 314 2.62 3.24 -9.54
CA HIS A 314 2.33 3.22 -8.11
C HIS A 314 1.62 4.52 -7.68
N PRO A 315 0.28 4.60 -7.79
CA PRO A 315 -0.44 5.82 -7.39
C PRO A 315 -0.61 5.92 -5.87
N TYR A 316 0.24 6.73 -5.25
CA TYR A 316 0.07 7.23 -3.88
C TYR A 316 -0.37 8.68 -3.87
N CYS A 317 -1.63 8.93 -3.51
CA CYS A 317 -2.15 10.27 -3.35
C CYS A 317 -3.30 10.29 -2.34
N ASP A 318 -3.72 11.48 -1.94
CA ASP A 318 -4.92 11.61 -1.12
C ASP A 318 -6.15 11.09 -1.85
N LEU A 319 -7.10 10.53 -1.07
CA LEU A 319 -8.28 9.86 -1.60
C LEU A 319 -9.01 10.73 -2.61
N MET A 320 -9.09 12.04 -2.34
CA MET A 320 -9.80 12.93 -3.24
C MET A 320 -9.13 12.86 -4.63
N TYR A 321 -7.82 13.05 -4.78
CA TYR A 321 -7.20 13.13 -6.10
C TYR A 321 -7.17 11.82 -6.90
N TYR A 322 -7.50 10.69 -6.28
CA TYR A 322 -7.34 9.36 -6.85
C TYR A 322 -8.00 9.17 -8.23
N PRO A 323 -9.27 9.54 -8.44
CA PRO A 323 -9.91 9.42 -9.75
C PRO A 323 -9.18 10.22 -10.85
N GLN A 324 -8.70 11.42 -10.55
CA GLN A 324 -7.98 12.29 -11.48
C GLN A 324 -6.59 11.74 -11.80
N VAL A 325 -5.89 11.24 -10.77
CA VAL A 325 -4.59 10.55 -10.95
C VAL A 325 -4.79 9.37 -11.89
N LEU A 326 -5.75 8.49 -11.63
CA LEU A 326 -6.01 7.34 -12.50
C LEU A 326 -6.43 7.74 -13.93
N GLN A 327 -7.22 8.81 -14.08
CA GLN A 327 -7.57 9.34 -15.41
C GLN A 327 -6.34 9.87 -16.16
N SER A 328 -5.36 10.44 -15.46
CA SER A 328 -4.12 10.93 -16.07
C SER A 328 -3.21 9.79 -16.55
N LEU A 329 -3.34 8.60 -15.94
CA LEU A 329 -2.62 7.38 -16.30
C LEU A 329 -3.27 6.63 -17.49
N ALA A 330 -4.51 7.00 -17.87
CA ALA A 330 -5.16 6.39 -19.02
C ALA A 330 -4.33 6.58 -20.30
N HIS A 331 -4.42 5.63 -21.22
CA HIS A 331 -3.54 5.57 -22.38
C HIS A 331 -3.58 6.85 -23.23
N GLY A 332 -4.77 7.44 -23.42
CA GLY A 332 -4.95 8.52 -24.38
C GLY A 332 -4.39 8.13 -25.76
N PRO A 333 -3.45 8.90 -26.34
CA PRO A 333 -2.78 8.57 -27.61
C PRO A 333 -1.59 7.61 -27.48
N ARG A 334 -1.18 7.19 -26.26
CA ARG A 334 -0.11 6.22 -26.04
C ARG A 334 -0.47 4.84 -26.60
N GLU A 335 0.56 4.00 -26.77
CA GLU A 335 0.40 2.60 -27.17
C GLU A 335 -0.57 1.86 -26.25
N LYS A 336 -1.42 1.00 -26.80
CA LYS A 336 -2.44 0.26 -26.04
C LYS A 336 -1.85 -1.04 -25.53
N ARG A 337 -1.39 -1.04 -24.28
CA ARG A 337 -0.88 -2.21 -23.57
C ARG A 337 -1.60 -2.39 -22.23
N PRO A 338 -1.43 -3.48 -21.49
CA PRO A 338 -2.03 -3.57 -20.16
C PRO A 338 -1.46 -2.48 -19.24
N ILE A 339 -2.33 -1.81 -18.47
CA ILE A 339 -1.90 -0.99 -17.34
C ILE A 339 -2.13 -1.81 -16.06
N LEU A 340 -1.05 -2.02 -15.30
CA LEU A 340 -1.10 -2.60 -13.96
C LEU A 340 -0.75 -1.52 -12.93
N LEU A 341 -1.40 -1.58 -11.77
CA LEU A 341 -0.98 -0.79 -10.62
C LEU A 341 -0.13 -1.70 -9.71
N GLY A 342 1.19 -1.68 -9.89
CA GLY A 342 2.13 -2.59 -9.24
C GLY A 342 2.27 -2.41 -7.74
N GLU A 343 1.84 -1.24 -7.24
CA GLU A 343 1.59 -0.94 -5.83
C GLU A 343 0.48 0.12 -5.76
N PHE A 344 -0.53 -0.05 -4.92
CA PHE A 344 -1.59 0.95 -4.74
C PHE A 344 -2.36 0.69 -3.43
N ASN A 345 -3.25 1.62 -3.10
CA ASN A 345 -4.22 1.47 -2.01
C ASN A 345 -3.60 1.31 -0.61
N ASP A 346 -2.66 2.19 -0.29
CA ASP A 346 -2.04 2.31 1.03
C ASP A 346 -2.91 3.13 2.00
N PHE A 347 -2.79 2.80 3.29
CA PHE A 347 -3.41 3.55 4.39
C PHE A 347 -2.65 3.21 5.67
N ASP A 348 -1.99 4.20 6.29
CA ASP A 348 -1.19 3.94 7.47
C ASP A 348 -2.03 3.86 8.74
N HIS A 349 -2.02 2.68 9.34
CA HIS A 349 -2.73 2.35 10.56
C HIS A 349 -2.06 2.88 11.83
N VAL A 350 -2.89 3.27 12.79
CA VAL A 350 -2.46 3.48 14.17
C VAL A 350 -1.86 2.21 14.77
N ARG A 351 -0.71 2.32 15.44
CA ARG A 351 -0.10 1.22 16.20
C ARG A 351 -0.60 1.18 17.64
N ASP A 352 -0.67 -0.03 18.23
CA ASP A 352 -0.82 -0.21 19.69
C ASP A 352 0.50 0.10 20.40
N LEU A 353 0.72 1.38 20.66
CA LEU A 353 1.96 1.88 21.26
C LEU A 353 2.22 1.30 22.66
N ASP A 354 1.16 1.05 23.44
CA ASP A 354 1.28 0.48 24.79
C ASP A 354 1.60 -1.02 24.76
N ALA A 355 1.04 -1.78 23.81
CA ALA A 355 1.45 -3.16 23.58
C ALA A 355 2.90 -3.22 23.09
N LEU A 356 3.26 -2.43 22.07
CA LEU A 356 4.62 -2.42 21.52
C LEU A 356 5.66 -1.97 22.55
N ALA A 357 5.36 -0.98 23.40
CA ALA A 357 6.26 -0.56 24.48
C ALA A 357 6.40 -1.59 25.61
N ARG A 358 5.46 -2.53 25.74
CA ARG A 358 5.56 -3.67 26.69
C ARG A 358 6.29 -4.86 26.09
N GLU A 359 5.98 -5.18 24.83
CA GLU A 359 6.58 -6.31 24.11
C GLU A 359 8.01 -6.00 23.68
N MET A 360 8.30 -4.74 23.32
CA MET A 360 9.56 -4.25 22.77
C MET A 360 10.19 -5.25 21.79
N PRO A 361 9.50 -5.57 20.68
CA PRO A 361 10.07 -6.44 19.67
C PRO A 361 11.37 -5.81 19.13
N TYR A 362 12.29 -6.64 18.67
CA TYR A 362 13.62 -6.19 18.27
C TYR A 362 13.59 -5.01 17.28
N TRP A 363 12.68 -5.04 16.30
CA TRP A 363 12.56 -4.03 15.26
C TRP A 363 12.03 -2.68 15.78
N ALA A 364 11.53 -2.65 17.01
CA ALA A 364 11.12 -1.44 17.72
C ALA A 364 12.16 -0.95 18.75
N SER A 365 13.24 -1.71 18.97
CA SER A 365 14.34 -1.31 19.85
C SER A 365 15.25 -0.30 19.15
N ASN A 366 15.76 0.67 19.91
CA ASN A 366 16.77 1.62 19.46
C ASN A 366 18.21 1.11 19.67
N ASP A 367 18.39 -0.13 20.15
CA ASP A 367 19.71 -0.75 20.28
C ASP A 367 20.26 -1.11 18.89
N PRO A 368 21.31 -0.42 18.39
CA PRO A 368 21.86 -0.68 17.07
C PRO A 368 22.49 -2.08 16.91
N ALA A 369 22.78 -2.79 18.01
CA ALA A 369 23.25 -4.17 17.94
C ALA A 369 22.12 -5.16 17.63
N LEU A 370 20.86 -4.80 17.92
CA LEU A 370 19.66 -5.61 17.68
C LEU A 370 18.86 -5.14 16.46
N ASN A 371 18.86 -3.83 16.19
CA ASN A 371 18.09 -3.13 15.18
C ASN A 371 18.93 -1.96 14.64
N GLU A 372 19.76 -2.22 13.64
CA GLU A 372 20.59 -1.17 13.06
C GLU A 372 19.78 -0.33 12.08
N GLN A 373 19.78 1.01 12.18
CA GLN A 373 19.14 1.88 11.18
C GLN A 373 19.54 1.50 9.73
N GLY A 374 20.84 1.26 9.50
CA GLY A 374 21.36 0.81 8.21
C GLY A 374 21.03 1.79 7.09
N VAL A 375 20.35 1.29 6.04
CA VAL A 375 19.94 2.09 4.88
C VAL A 375 18.53 2.69 4.97
N ARG A 376 17.83 2.47 6.09
CA ARG A 376 16.45 2.93 6.27
C ARG A 376 16.38 4.45 6.29
N TRP A 377 15.60 5.01 5.36
CA TRP A 377 15.28 6.44 5.36
C TRP A 377 14.28 6.79 6.46
N GLN A 378 13.44 5.84 6.85
CA GLN A 378 12.48 5.98 7.94
C GLN A 378 12.90 5.07 9.10
N TYR A 379 13.29 5.68 10.22
CA TYR A 379 13.74 4.97 11.43
C TYR A 379 13.26 5.69 12.69
N ASP A 380 12.15 6.41 12.57
CA ASP A 380 11.68 7.35 13.59
C ASP A 380 10.95 6.62 14.71
N PHE A 381 10.38 5.43 14.41
CA PHE A 381 9.55 4.68 15.33
C PHE A 381 10.30 4.17 16.58
N PRO A 382 11.47 3.53 16.48
CA PRO A 382 12.22 3.08 17.67
C PRO A 382 12.56 4.20 18.67
N PRO A 383 13.20 5.32 18.28
CA PRO A 383 13.49 6.39 19.24
C PRO A 383 12.21 7.02 19.80
N MET A 384 11.16 7.12 18.99
CA MET A 384 9.86 7.62 19.41
C MET A 384 9.18 6.73 20.47
N LEU A 385 9.24 5.41 20.30
CA LEU A 385 8.65 4.46 21.25
C LEU A 385 9.41 4.44 22.58
N GLU A 386 10.75 4.46 22.55
CA GLU A 386 11.59 4.40 23.74
C GLU A 386 11.57 5.70 24.56
N ALA A 387 11.61 6.86 23.91
CA ALA A 387 11.70 8.14 24.62
C ALA A 387 10.49 8.36 25.55
N ARG A 388 9.32 7.80 25.23
CA ARG A 388 8.00 8.12 25.82
C ARG A 388 7.68 9.62 25.94
N GLU A 389 8.56 10.49 25.47
CA GLU A 389 8.40 11.92 25.27
C GLU A 389 7.77 12.11 23.88
N GLY A 390 6.55 12.65 23.84
CA GLY A 390 5.86 12.99 22.59
C GLY A 390 4.87 11.94 22.07
N VAL A 391 4.98 10.68 22.47
CA VAL A 391 3.93 9.68 22.22
C VAL A 391 3.02 9.60 23.43
N ARG A 392 2.11 10.57 23.52
CA ARG A 392 0.92 10.43 24.36
C ARG A 392 -0.25 10.56 23.43
N TRP A 393 -1.16 9.59 23.47
CA TRP A 393 -2.52 9.83 23.02
C TRP A 393 -2.97 11.16 23.64
N PRO A 394 -3.50 12.12 22.85
CA PRO A 394 -3.94 13.38 23.41
C PRO A 394 -4.89 13.11 24.56
N GLN A 395 -4.86 13.96 25.59
CA GLN A 395 -5.75 13.86 26.75
C GLN A 395 -7.19 14.05 26.26
N THR A 396 -7.79 12.94 25.88
CA THR A 396 -9.12 12.80 25.31
C THR A 396 -9.78 11.65 26.04
N ASP A 397 -11.11 11.63 26.08
CA ASP A 397 -11.86 10.52 26.68
C ASP A 397 -11.84 9.25 25.80
N TRP A 398 -11.14 9.30 24.66
CA TRP A 398 -10.95 8.17 23.76
C TRP A 398 -10.04 7.12 24.42
N SER A 399 -10.57 5.91 24.54
CA SER A 399 -9.71 4.74 24.78
C SER A 399 -8.95 4.36 23.51
N TYR A 400 -7.83 3.64 23.64
CA TYR A 400 -7.16 3.04 22.48
C TYR A 400 -8.12 2.19 21.63
N THR A 401 -9.09 1.52 22.27
CA THR A 401 -10.11 0.73 21.54
C THR A 401 -10.95 1.62 20.62
N GLY A 402 -11.38 2.79 21.10
CA GLY A 402 -12.13 3.75 20.28
C GLY A 402 -11.30 4.29 19.11
N VAL A 403 -10.00 4.56 19.34
CA VAL A 403 -9.11 5.00 18.26
C VAL A 403 -8.93 3.90 17.20
N ALA A 404 -8.72 2.65 17.63
CA ALA A 404 -8.56 1.52 16.72
C ALA A 404 -9.83 1.25 15.90
N GLU A 405 -11.02 1.39 16.50
CA GLU A 405 -12.30 1.30 15.79
C GLU A 405 -12.44 2.40 14.72
N MET A 406 -12.05 3.63 15.06
CA MET A 406 -12.09 4.74 14.12
C MET A 406 -11.10 4.58 12.96
N ASP A 407 -9.88 4.12 13.25
CA ASP A 407 -8.86 3.77 12.26
C ASP A 407 -9.36 2.70 11.29
N GLU A 408 -10.02 1.65 11.80
CA GLU A 408 -10.62 0.59 10.98
C GLU A 408 -11.68 1.14 10.02
N LEU A 409 -12.65 1.89 10.55
CA LEU A 409 -13.73 2.47 9.75
C LEU A 409 -13.21 3.41 8.66
N LYS A 410 -12.23 4.25 9.00
CA LYS A 410 -11.62 5.18 8.05
C LYS A 410 -10.82 4.45 6.99
N SER A 411 -10.04 3.43 7.37
CA SER A 411 -9.28 2.65 6.42
C SER A 411 -10.19 1.90 5.45
N GLU A 412 -11.26 1.27 5.96
CA GLU A 412 -12.24 0.60 5.12
C GLU A 412 -12.84 1.57 4.10
N PHE A 413 -13.21 2.77 4.53
CA PHE A 413 -13.70 3.81 3.62
C PHE A 413 -12.67 4.19 2.56
N ILE A 414 -11.44 4.54 2.95
CA ILE A 414 -10.39 4.94 2.00
C ILE A 414 -10.14 3.83 0.99
N ARG A 415 -9.89 2.62 1.49
CA ARG A 415 -9.53 1.50 0.64
C ARG A 415 -10.65 1.11 -0.32
N LYS A 416 -11.89 1.14 0.16
CA LYS A 416 -13.08 0.97 -0.68
C LYS A 416 -13.11 1.98 -1.81
N ARG A 417 -12.95 3.27 -1.49
CA ARG A 417 -13.11 4.37 -2.45
C ARG A 417 -11.98 4.41 -3.47
N VAL A 418 -10.76 4.05 -3.06
CA VAL A 418 -9.64 3.82 -3.97
C VAL A 418 -9.94 2.66 -4.93
N MET A 419 -10.38 1.51 -4.43
CA MET A 419 -10.71 0.36 -5.29
C MET A 419 -11.87 0.65 -6.23
N GLU A 420 -12.91 1.35 -5.78
CA GLU A 420 -14.03 1.82 -6.60
C GLU A 420 -13.54 2.71 -7.74
N SER A 421 -12.60 3.61 -7.45
CA SER A 421 -12.00 4.50 -8.44
C SER A 421 -11.25 3.69 -9.50
N VAL A 422 -10.51 2.65 -9.11
CA VAL A 422 -9.82 1.75 -10.05
C VAL A 422 -10.83 0.94 -10.88
N ALA A 423 -11.88 0.40 -10.26
CA ALA A 423 -12.92 -0.36 -10.95
C ALA A 423 -13.60 0.46 -12.07
N ALA A 424 -13.74 1.77 -11.87
CA ALA A 424 -14.32 2.70 -12.84
C ALA A 424 -13.42 2.99 -14.07
N ILE A 425 -12.12 2.68 -14.03
CA ILE A 425 -11.16 3.06 -15.09
C ILE A 425 -10.90 1.89 -16.02
N GLU A 426 -11.54 1.89 -17.19
CA GLU A 426 -11.52 0.78 -18.17
C GLU A 426 -10.10 0.29 -18.54
N ASP A 427 -9.16 1.22 -18.64
CA ASP A 427 -7.79 1.00 -19.10
C ASP A 427 -6.94 0.16 -18.13
N VAL A 428 -7.28 0.13 -16.84
CA VAL A 428 -6.57 -0.69 -15.84
C VAL A 428 -6.94 -2.16 -16.03
N ALA A 429 -5.94 -3.01 -16.14
CA ALA A 429 -6.03 -4.46 -16.34
C ALA A 429 -5.86 -5.26 -15.03
N GLY A 430 -5.38 -4.61 -13.98
CA GLY A 430 -5.29 -5.16 -12.64
C GLY A 430 -4.38 -4.35 -11.73
N TRP A 431 -4.18 -4.83 -10.52
CA TRP A 431 -3.54 -4.07 -9.45
C TRP A 431 -2.93 -4.98 -8.39
N VAL A 432 -2.08 -4.41 -7.52
CA VAL A 432 -1.42 -5.08 -6.40
C VAL A 432 -1.44 -4.18 -5.16
N VAL A 433 -2.14 -4.58 -4.10
CA VAL A 433 -2.22 -3.80 -2.85
C VAL A 433 -0.84 -3.69 -2.19
N THR A 434 -0.51 -2.49 -1.71
CA THR A 434 0.74 -2.19 -1.00
C THR A 434 0.78 -2.81 0.40
N GLY A 435 1.30 -4.02 0.47
CA GLY A 435 1.75 -4.71 1.66
C GLY A 435 0.79 -5.79 2.15
N LEU A 436 1.26 -7.02 2.25
CA LEU A 436 0.55 -8.09 2.95
C LEU A 436 0.61 -7.87 4.46
N ASP A 437 1.76 -7.47 4.99
CA ASP A 437 2.01 -7.27 6.41
C ASP A 437 2.39 -5.82 6.71
N ASP A 438 1.98 -5.31 7.88
CA ASP A 438 2.55 -4.11 8.47
C ASP A 438 4.04 -4.34 8.77
N THR A 439 4.91 -3.44 8.31
CA THR A 439 6.35 -3.46 8.57
C THR A 439 6.77 -2.36 9.54
N PRO A 440 8.04 -2.30 9.98
CA PRO A 440 8.56 -1.18 10.76
C PRO A 440 8.44 0.19 10.09
N ILE A 441 8.49 0.27 8.75
CA ILE A 441 8.42 1.54 8.02
C ILE A 441 7.02 1.88 7.50
N SER A 442 6.14 0.88 7.31
CA SER A 442 4.79 1.08 6.78
C SER A 442 3.75 0.28 7.56
N THR A 443 2.64 0.92 7.86
CA THR A 443 1.48 0.31 8.55
C THR A 443 0.31 0.19 7.59
N SER A 444 0.58 -0.07 6.32
CA SER A 444 -0.42 -0.16 5.27
C SER A 444 -0.82 -1.58 4.90
N GLY A 445 -0.39 -2.56 5.70
CA GLY A 445 -0.57 -3.97 5.43
C GLY A 445 -2.03 -4.43 5.44
N VAL A 446 -2.31 -5.45 4.63
CA VAL A 446 -3.58 -6.20 4.69
C VAL A 446 -3.73 -6.93 6.03
N LYS A 447 -2.62 -7.36 6.62
CA LYS A 447 -2.48 -7.99 7.92
C LYS A 447 -1.80 -7.04 8.90
N ARG A 448 -2.54 -6.70 9.95
CA ARG A 448 -2.09 -5.88 11.07
C ARG A 448 -1.59 -6.74 12.20
N GLY A 449 -0.28 -7.01 12.17
CA GLY A 449 0.41 -7.81 13.17
C GLY A 449 -0.28 -9.16 13.43
N PRO A 450 -0.25 -9.67 14.68
CA PRO A 450 -0.75 -11.00 14.99
C PRO A 450 -2.28 -11.13 15.14
N ARG A 451 -3.08 -10.06 15.00
CA ARG A 451 -4.49 -10.08 15.48
C ARG A 451 -5.57 -9.58 14.51
N ALA A 452 -5.27 -8.79 13.49
CA ALA A 452 -6.31 -8.35 12.55
C ALA A 452 -5.85 -8.52 11.10
N MET A 453 -6.62 -9.26 10.31
CA MET A 453 -6.54 -9.22 8.85
C MET A 453 -7.75 -8.48 8.34
N TRP A 454 -7.70 -8.00 7.09
CA TRP A 454 -8.91 -7.66 6.36
C TRP A 454 -9.94 -8.78 6.54
N LYS A 455 -11.20 -8.41 6.73
CA LYS A 455 -12.27 -9.40 6.85
C LYS A 455 -12.33 -10.21 5.55
N PRO A 456 -12.35 -11.56 5.62
CA PRO A 456 -12.64 -12.37 4.46
C PRO A 456 -13.93 -11.86 3.82
N ARG A 457 -13.96 -11.77 2.48
CA ARG A 457 -15.14 -11.41 1.66
C ARG A 457 -15.40 -9.92 1.46
N HIS A 458 -14.39 -9.07 1.58
CA HIS A 458 -14.59 -7.66 1.24
C HIS A 458 -15.16 -7.50 -0.18
N PRO A 459 -16.32 -6.82 -0.38
CA PRO A 459 -16.99 -6.66 -1.67
C PRO A 459 -16.10 -6.16 -2.83
N TYR A 460 -15.08 -5.37 -2.55
CA TYR A 460 -14.22 -4.76 -3.56
C TYR A 460 -13.09 -5.67 -4.07
N ASN A 461 -12.79 -6.77 -3.39
CA ASN A 461 -11.85 -7.79 -3.86
C ASN A 461 -12.56 -9.02 -4.48
N ARG A 462 -13.72 -8.78 -5.11
CA ARG A 462 -14.52 -9.80 -5.79
C ARG A 462 -14.42 -9.67 -7.32
N SER A 463 -14.89 -10.69 -8.03
CA SER A 463 -14.95 -10.67 -9.50
C SER A 463 -15.91 -9.63 -10.05
N ASN A 464 -16.97 -9.29 -9.32
CA ASN A 464 -17.84 -8.16 -9.62
C ASN A 464 -17.53 -7.03 -8.64
N GLN A 465 -17.23 -5.85 -9.17
CA GLN A 465 -16.88 -4.65 -8.39
C GLN A 465 -17.89 -3.56 -8.72
N PHE A 466 -18.65 -3.11 -7.72
CA PHE A 466 -19.56 -1.98 -7.84
C PHE A 466 -18.91 -0.70 -7.32
N PHE A 467 -19.26 0.43 -7.93
CA PHE A 467 -18.70 1.73 -7.59
C PHE A 467 -19.72 2.85 -7.83
N VAL A 468 -19.64 3.94 -7.07
CA VAL A 468 -20.43 5.14 -7.33
C VAL A 468 -19.81 5.92 -8.48
N VAL A 469 -20.62 6.27 -9.47
CA VAL A 469 -20.19 7.08 -10.62
C VAL A 469 -20.27 8.56 -10.23
N PRO A 470 -19.14 9.30 -10.19
CA PRO A 470 -19.15 10.72 -9.84
C PRO A 470 -19.93 11.53 -10.87
N ARG A 471 -20.81 12.43 -10.41
CA ARG A 471 -21.54 13.35 -11.30
C ARG A 471 -20.70 14.60 -11.55
N ARG A 472 -20.52 14.94 -12.84
CA ARG A 472 -19.81 16.16 -13.25
C ARG A 472 -20.63 17.40 -12.89
N CYS A 473 -19.98 18.38 -12.25
CA CYS A 473 -20.57 19.68 -11.94
C CYS A 473 -19.49 20.77 -12.09
N PRO A 474 -19.02 21.02 -13.33
CA PRO A 474 -17.95 21.98 -13.57
C PRO A 474 -18.45 23.41 -13.27
N PRO A 475 -17.72 24.21 -12.47
CA PRO A 475 -18.12 25.58 -12.22
C PRO A 475 -17.72 26.47 -13.40
N TRP A 476 -18.51 27.52 -13.63
CA TRP A 476 -18.20 28.56 -14.60
C TRP A 476 -17.51 29.74 -13.91
N VAL A 477 -16.21 29.89 -14.11
CA VAL A 477 -15.39 30.90 -13.41
C VAL A 477 -14.73 31.83 -14.42
N ARG A 478 -15.07 33.13 -14.35
CA ARG A 478 -14.49 34.21 -15.17
C ARG A 478 -14.45 33.89 -16.67
N GLY A 479 -15.54 33.34 -17.21
CA GLY A 479 -15.70 33.07 -18.64
C GLY A 479 -15.21 31.71 -19.12
N GLY A 480 -14.95 30.74 -18.22
CA GLY A 480 -14.63 29.38 -18.64
C GLY A 480 -14.96 28.31 -17.61
N ASN A 481 -15.13 27.09 -18.10
CA ASN A 481 -15.30 25.90 -17.27
C ASN A 481 -14.04 25.64 -16.44
N ARG A 482 -14.21 25.10 -15.24
CA ARG A 482 -13.15 24.39 -14.50
C ARG A 482 -13.56 22.92 -14.31
N PRO A 483 -12.61 22.00 -14.09
CA PRO A 483 -12.96 20.68 -13.56
C PRO A 483 -13.77 20.83 -12.26
N GLY A 484 -14.75 19.96 -12.06
CA GLY A 484 -15.59 19.99 -10.88
C GLY A 484 -16.58 18.82 -10.86
N TRP A 485 -16.79 18.27 -9.67
CA TRP A 485 -17.65 17.12 -9.43
C TRP A 485 -18.61 17.45 -8.30
N SER A 486 -19.80 16.85 -8.32
CA SER A 486 -20.63 16.84 -7.11
C SER A 486 -20.03 15.88 -6.10
N SER A 487 -20.39 16.09 -4.84
CA SER A 487 -20.11 15.12 -3.82
C SER A 487 -20.78 13.80 -4.15
N GLN A 488 -20.15 12.72 -3.71
CA GLN A 488 -20.68 11.37 -3.76
C GLN A 488 -21.22 10.93 -2.39
N ASP A 489 -20.84 11.66 -1.34
CA ASP A 489 -21.04 11.28 0.06
C ASP A 489 -22.00 12.27 0.76
N ASN A 490 -22.23 13.45 0.17
CA ASN A 490 -23.05 14.51 0.76
C ASN A 490 -24.01 15.12 -0.29
N PHE A 491 -25.29 15.23 0.06
CA PHE A 491 -26.34 15.72 -0.83
C PHE A 491 -27.18 16.80 -0.16
N PHE A 492 -27.85 17.64 -0.96
CA PHE A 492 -28.92 18.49 -0.43
C PHE A 492 -30.23 17.70 -0.33
N SER A 493 -31.03 18.03 0.68
CA SER A 493 -32.42 17.57 0.81
C SER A 493 -33.23 17.84 -0.46
N GLY A 494 -34.13 16.93 -0.81
CA GLY A 494 -34.89 16.96 -2.06
C GLY A 494 -34.48 15.81 -2.96
N LEU A 495 -34.43 16.04 -4.27
CA LEU A 495 -34.11 14.98 -5.23
C LEU A 495 -32.62 14.61 -5.18
N VAL A 496 -32.33 13.42 -4.68
CA VAL A 496 -31.00 12.81 -4.68
C VAL A 496 -30.89 11.84 -5.85
N GLN A 497 -29.81 11.96 -6.62
CA GLN A 497 -29.50 11.10 -7.76
C GLN A 497 -28.19 10.35 -7.51
N LEU A 498 -28.25 9.02 -7.45
CA LEU A 498 -27.09 8.15 -7.35
C LEU A 498 -26.99 7.29 -8.62
N THR A 499 -25.79 7.22 -9.19
CA THR A 499 -25.50 6.29 -10.29
C THR A 499 -24.46 5.29 -9.81
N VAL A 500 -24.79 4.00 -9.90
CA VAL A 500 -23.88 2.91 -9.53
C VAL A 500 -23.42 2.21 -10.80
N GLY A 501 -22.11 2.06 -10.95
CA GLY A 501 -21.47 1.28 -11.98
C GLY A 501 -21.07 -0.10 -11.49
N VAL A 502 -20.77 -0.99 -12.43
CA VAL A 502 -20.24 -2.33 -12.18
C VAL A 502 -19.15 -2.66 -13.20
N ARG A 503 -18.07 -3.27 -12.73
CA ARG A 503 -17.10 -4.01 -13.54
C ARG A 503 -17.23 -5.49 -13.18
N SER A 504 -17.30 -6.35 -14.17
CA SER A 504 -17.26 -7.80 -13.98
C SER A 504 -16.01 -8.39 -14.61
N GLU A 505 -15.29 -9.26 -13.93
CA GLU A 505 -14.11 -9.97 -14.48
C GLU A 505 -14.51 -10.89 -15.63
N ALA A 506 -15.49 -11.77 -15.41
CA ALA A 506 -15.94 -12.77 -16.38
C ALA A 506 -17.19 -12.35 -17.18
N GLY A 507 -17.85 -11.27 -16.75
CA GLY A 507 -19.18 -10.91 -17.24
C GLY A 507 -20.26 -11.90 -16.80
N GLY A 508 -21.43 -11.80 -17.41
CA GLY A 508 -22.51 -12.78 -17.25
C GLY A 508 -23.64 -12.30 -16.34
N GLN A 509 -24.70 -13.10 -16.29
CA GLN A 509 -25.95 -12.73 -15.62
C GLN A 509 -25.90 -13.03 -14.12
N ALA A 510 -26.21 -12.03 -13.29
CA ALA A 510 -26.31 -12.17 -11.84
C ALA A 510 -27.49 -11.36 -11.29
N THR A 511 -28.07 -11.83 -10.19
CA THR A 511 -29.24 -11.21 -9.54
C THR A 511 -28.81 -10.57 -8.23
N TYR A 512 -29.27 -9.34 -8.02
CA TYR A 512 -28.94 -8.53 -6.86
C TYR A 512 -30.20 -8.00 -6.20
N ARG A 513 -30.16 -7.82 -4.89
CA ARG A 513 -31.17 -7.08 -4.13
C ARG A 513 -30.55 -5.78 -3.66
N ARG A 514 -31.21 -4.64 -3.87
CA ARG A 514 -30.75 -3.34 -3.35
C ARG A 514 -31.74 -2.82 -2.32
N PHE A 515 -31.18 -2.21 -1.28
CA PHE A 515 -31.90 -1.55 -0.20
C PHE A 515 -31.44 -0.10 -0.10
N LEU A 516 -32.37 0.83 0.00
CA LEU A 516 -32.11 2.24 0.31
C LEU A 516 -32.99 2.63 1.49
N GLY A 517 -32.39 3.28 2.48
CA GLY A 517 -33.16 3.87 3.57
C GLY A 517 -32.35 4.83 4.42
N SER A 518 -33.08 5.64 5.17
CA SER A 518 -32.50 6.42 6.26
C SER A 518 -32.28 5.55 7.50
N PHE A 519 -31.31 5.90 8.33
CA PHE A 519 -31.06 5.20 9.60
C PHE A 519 -32.17 5.44 10.65
N ASP A 520 -32.94 6.52 10.49
CA ASP A 520 -33.93 7.00 11.47
C ASP A 520 -35.40 6.85 11.00
N GLN A 521 -35.68 6.35 9.79
CA GLN A 521 -37.05 6.22 9.22
C GLN A 521 -37.25 4.91 8.42
N GLU A 522 -38.39 4.81 7.71
CA GLU A 522 -38.78 3.66 6.87
C GLU A 522 -37.84 3.41 5.68
N THR A 523 -37.86 2.19 5.17
CA THR A 523 -37.19 1.76 3.93
C THR A 523 -37.75 2.50 2.72
N ASP A 524 -36.91 3.24 2.00
CA ASP A 524 -37.30 4.00 0.80
C ASP A 524 -37.31 3.11 -0.47
N LEU A 525 -36.46 2.08 -0.52
CA LEU A 525 -36.37 1.14 -1.63
C LEU A 525 -35.96 -0.25 -1.13
N ASP A 526 -36.63 -1.29 -1.61
CA ASP A 526 -36.20 -2.68 -1.47
C ASP A 526 -36.66 -3.47 -2.68
N GLU A 527 -35.73 -3.81 -3.57
CA GLU A 527 -36.05 -4.50 -4.81
C GLU A 527 -34.95 -5.44 -5.26
N THR A 528 -35.35 -6.43 -6.05
CA THR A 528 -34.46 -7.39 -6.69
C THR A 528 -34.44 -7.14 -8.18
N PHE A 529 -33.25 -7.18 -8.78
CA PHE A 529 -33.04 -6.94 -10.20
C PHE A 529 -31.89 -7.81 -10.72
N THR A 530 -31.83 -7.96 -12.03
CA THR A 530 -30.82 -8.78 -12.70
C THR A 530 -29.94 -7.91 -13.59
N LEU A 531 -28.63 -8.12 -13.51
CA LEU A 531 -27.63 -7.49 -14.36
C LEU A 531 -26.97 -8.53 -15.26
N ASN A 532 -26.48 -8.09 -16.41
CA ASN A 532 -25.65 -8.90 -17.30
C ASN A 532 -24.45 -8.06 -17.79
N PRO A 533 -23.51 -7.69 -16.90
CA PRO A 533 -22.35 -6.88 -17.27
C PRO A 533 -21.46 -7.62 -18.28
N PRO A 534 -20.83 -6.88 -19.22
CA PRO A 534 -19.76 -7.43 -20.03
C PRO A 534 -18.52 -7.73 -19.19
N ALA A 535 -17.67 -8.64 -19.68
CA ALA A 535 -16.38 -8.95 -19.08
C ALA A 535 -15.40 -7.77 -19.25
N GLY A 536 -14.72 -7.39 -18.17
CA GLY A 536 -13.62 -6.43 -18.13
C GLY A 536 -13.95 -4.97 -18.44
N VAL A 537 -15.22 -4.62 -18.69
CA VAL A 537 -15.66 -3.28 -19.09
C VAL A 537 -16.57 -2.69 -18.02
N PRO A 538 -16.23 -1.54 -17.42
CA PRO A 538 -17.10 -0.85 -16.47
C PRO A 538 -18.33 -0.28 -17.19
N VAL A 539 -19.52 -0.55 -16.66
CA VAL A 539 -20.81 -0.06 -17.20
C VAL A 539 -21.70 0.47 -16.09
N VAL A 540 -22.68 1.30 -16.43
CA VAL A 540 -23.72 1.69 -15.47
C VAL A 540 -24.57 0.47 -15.12
N ALA A 541 -24.64 0.13 -13.85
CA ALA A 541 -25.50 -0.94 -13.33
C ALA A 541 -26.94 -0.44 -13.17
N PHE A 542 -27.11 0.65 -12.42
CA PHE A 542 -28.42 1.23 -12.16
C PHE A 542 -28.31 2.69 -11.72
N ARG A 543 -29.48 3.36 -11.69
CA ARG A 543 -29.65 4.70 -11.15
C ARG A 543 -30.70 4.68 -10.05
N ILE A 544 -30.56 5.59 -9.10
CA ILE A 544 -31.55 5.88 -8.06
C ILE A 544 -31.85 7.37 -8.16
N GLU A 545 -33.13 7.69 -8.21
CA GLU A 545 -33.64 9.07 -8.15
C GLU A 545 -34.74 9.09 -7.10
N GLN A 546 -34.46 9.66 -5.93
CA GLN A 546 -35.36 9.60 -4.79
C GLN A 546 -35.38 10.95 -4.07
N ALA A 547 -36.58 11.39 -3.67
CA ALA A 547 -36.70 12.54 -2.80
C ALA A 547 -36.34 12.14 -1.37
N MET A 548 -35.32 12.76 -0.80
CA MET A 548 -34.78 12.45 0.53
C MET A 548 -34.83 13.67 1.44
N LYS A 549 -35.12 13.43 2.72
CA LYS A 549 -35.02 14.43 3.78
C LYS A 549 -33.60 14.47 4.34
N ALA A 550 -33.27 15.56 5.03
CA ALA A 550 -32.04 15.65 5.78
C ALA A 550 -31.91 14.50 6.80
N GLY A 551 -30.69 13.98 6.96
CA GLY A 551 -30.37 12.82 7.78
C GLY A 551 -29.30 11.93 7.14
N ARG A 552 -28.95 10.85 7.84
CA ARG A 552 -28.01 9.84 7.34
C ARG A 552 -28.75 8.74 6.58
N HIS A 553 -28.22 8.34 5.43
CA HIS A 553 -28.80 7.34 4.55
C HIS A 553 -27.79 6.27 4.16
N GLY A 554 -28.28 5.11 3.76
CA GLY A 554 -27.48 3.98 3.31
C GLY A 554 -28.07 3.31 2.07
N LEU A 555 -27.22 3.07 1.07
CA LEU A 555 -27.51 2.19 -0.05
C LEU A 555 -26.73 0.88 0.12
N SER A 556 -27.44 -0.23 0.27
CA SER A 556 -26.86 -1.57 0.32
C SER A 556 -27.24 -2.37 -0.93
N LEU A 557 -26.31 -3.18 -1.42
CA LEU A 557 -26.49 -4.11 -2.53
C LEU A 557 -26.04 -5.49 -2.10
N PHE A 558 -26.87 -6.51 -2.29
CA PHE A 558 -26.61 -7.89 -1.90
C PHE A 558 -26.58 -8.78 -3.14
N ASP A 559 -25.55 -9.61 -3.27
CA ASP A 559 -25.53 -10.68 -4.25
C ASP A 559 -26.50 -11.80 -3.82
N GLN A 560 -27.48 -12.14 -4.67
CA GLN A 560 -28.44 -13.19 -4.31
C GLN A 560 -27.83 -14.61 -4.37
N SER A 561 -26.69 -14.78 -5.05
CA SER A 561 -25.97 -16.04 -5.10
C SER A 561 -24.99 -16.24 -3.93
N ASP A 562 -24.58 -15.15 -3.28
CA ASP A 562 -23.70 -15.13 -2.11
C ASP A 562 -24.19 -14.04 -1.14
N GLN A 563 -25.15 -14.39 -0.27
CA GLN A 563 -25.81 -13.44 0.64
C GLN A 563 -24.87 -12.82 1.68
N ASP A 564 -23.66 -13.35 1.81
CA ASP A 564 -22.62 -12.80 2.66
C ASP A 564 -21.84 -11.65 1.98
N VAL A 565 -22.18 -11.31 0.72
CA VAL A 565 -21.57 -10.19 -0.02
C VAL A 565 -22.53 -9.01 -0.08
N GLU A 566 -22.12 -7.94 0.60
CA GLU A 566 -22.83 -6.67 0.64
C GLU A 566 -21.91 -5.54 0.17
N TRP A 567 -22.36 -4.71 -0.77
CA TRP A 567 -21.77 -3.40 -1.03
C TRP A 567 -22.62 -2.33 -0.36
N THR A 568 -22.03 -1.56 0.55
CA THR A 568 -22.74 -0.49 1.27
C THR A 568 -22.10 0.87 1.00
N TRP A 569 -22.93 1.86 0.75
CA TRP A 569 -22.53 3.27 0.66
C TRP A 569 -23.37 4.07 1.65
N PHE A 570 -22.70 4.70 2.61
CA PHE A 570 -23.32 5.66 3.51
C PHE A 570 -23.11 7.06 2.96
N PHE A 571 -24.14 7.90 3.08
CA PHE A 571 -24.08 9.28 2.65
C PHE A 571 -25.01 10.15 3.52
N GLN A 572 -24.69 11.44 3.58
CA GLN A 572 -25.42 12.41 4.36
C GLN A 572 -26.28 13.30 3.45
N VAL A 573 -27.49 13.63 3.91
CA VAL A 573 -28.37 14.59 3.25
C VAL A 573 -28.57 15.78 4.17
N PHE A 574 -28.38 16.99 3.65
CA PHE A 574 -28.45 18.24 4.42
C PHE A 574 -29.46 19.21 3.86
N ASP A 575 -30.17 19.91 4.74
CA ASP A 575 -30.94 21.08 4.36
C ASP A 575 -30.00 22.24 4.03
N ARG A 576 -30.34 23.00 2.98
CA ARG A 576 -29.64 24.26 2.66
C ARG A 576 -29.73 25.24 3.84
N LEU A 577 -28.69 26.03 4.02
CA LEU A 577 -28.69 27.14 4.96
C LEU A 577 -29.79 28.14 4.60
N THR A 578 -30.46 28.63 5.64
CA THR A 578 -31.51 29.64 5.57
C THR A 578 -31.06 30.89 6.33
N ALA A 579 -31.77 32.00 6.15
CA ALA A 579 -31.52 33.23 6.92
C ALA A 579 -31.70 33.01 8.44
N ASN A 580 -32.54 32.05 8.85
CA ASN A 580 -32.76 31.73 10.25
C ASN A 580 -31.54 31.06 10.89
N ASP A 581 -30.85 30.18 10.16
CA ASP A 581 -29.61 29.56 10.64
C ASP A 581 -28.55 30.64 10.96
N LEU A 582 -28.52 31.70 10.15
CA LEU A 582 -27.56 32.83 10.24
C LEU A 582 -28.05 33.99 11.12
N GLN A 583 -29.17 33.87 11.83
CA GLN A 583 -29.71 34.97 12.62
C GLN A 583 -28.69 35.49 13.67
N GLY A 584 -28.38 36.78 13.64
CA GLY A 584 -27.37 37.38 14.54
C GLY A 584 -25.92 37.19 14.11
N TYR A 585 -25.68 36.67 12.90
CA TYR A 585 -24.37 36.56 12.28
C TYR A 585 -24.39 37.25 10.91
N ARG A 586 -23.28 37.88 10.53
CA ARG A 586 -23.09 38.46 9.20
C ARG A 586 -21.91 37.80 8.50
N ILE A 587 -22.09 37.39 7.25
CA ILE A 587 -21.00 36.83 6.44
C ILE A 587 -20.37 37.98 5.66
N GLU A 588 -19.08 38.24 5.90
CA GLU A 588 -18.31 39.20 5.12
C GLU A 588 -17.49 38.46 4.07
N PRO A 589 -17.94 38.43 2.79
CA PRO A 589 -17.12 37.85 1.74
C PRO A 589 -15.94 38.78 1.45
N ARG A 590 -14.74 38.22 1.34
CA ARG A 590 -13.60 38.91 0.71
C ARG A 590 -13.85 38.97 -0.81
N ASP A 591 -13.43 40.04 -1.49
CA ASP A 591 -13.75 40.26 -2.91
C ASP A 591 -13.41 39.04 -3.79
N GLY A 592 -14.41 38.49 -4.49
CA GLY A 592 -14.24 37.35 -5.40
C GLY A 592 -14.27 35.97 -4.73
N HIS A 593 -14.66 35.85 -3.46
CA HIS A 593 -14.76 34.57 -2.75
C HIS A 593 -16.17 33.93 -2.82
N PRO A 594 -16.27 32.58 -2.75
CA PRO A 594 -17.51 31.87 -3.08
C PRO A 594 -18.66 31.99 -2.05
N LEU A 595 -18.40 32.46 -0.82
CA LEU A 595 -19.46 32.60 0.20
C LEU A 595 -20.41 33.78 -0.03
N ALA A 596 -20.10 34.71 -0.94
CA ALA A 596 -20.99 35.83 -1.30
C ALA A 596 -22.36 35.39 -1.86
N GLU A 597 -22.49 34.11 -2.21
CA GLU A 597 -23.70 33.48 -2.73
C GLU A 597 -24.71 33.07 -1.64
N LEU A 598 -24.34 33.13 -0.35
CA LEU A 598 -25.24 32.88 0.79
C LEU A 598 -26.08 34.11 1.14
N PRO A 599 -27.23 33.95 1.84
CA PRO A 599 -27.99 35.09 2.36
C PRO A 599 -27.10 35.96 3.28
N TRP A 600 -26.95 37.25 2.97
CA TRP A 600 -25.90 38.13 3.53
C TRP A 600 -26.43 39.35 4.31
N ASP A 601 -27.73 39.62 4.31
CA ASP A 601 -28.31 40.84 4.86
C ASP A 601 -28.79 40.67 6.31
N THR A 602 -27.84 40.50 7.23
CA THR A 602 -28.09 40.36 8.67
C THR A 602 -27.10 41.21 9.47
N GLU A 603 -27.58 41.98 10.45
CA GLU A 603 -26.73 42.58 11.48
C GLU A 603 -26.32 41.50 12.49
N GLY A 604 -25.08 41.55 12.98
CA GLY A 604 -24.60 40.54 13.92
C GLY A 604 -23.09 40.36 13.98
N GLU A 605 -22.70 39.27 14.64
CA GLU A 605 -21.31 38.84 14.78
C GLU A 605 -20.71 38.43 13.45
N LEU A 606 -19.43 38.70 13.27
CA LEU A 606 -18.77 38.56 11.98
C LEU A 606 -18.34 37.11 11.70
N VAL A 607 -18.68 36.60 10.51
CA VAL A 607 -18.16 35.35 9.95
C VAL A 607 -17.30 35.67 8.74
N THR A 608 -16.02 35.34 8.79
CA THR A 608 -15.05 35.67 7.73
C THR A 608 -14.55 34.45 6.97
N VAL A 609 -14.03 34.74 5.77
CA VAL A 609 -13.41 33.77 4.86
C VAL A 609 -12.09 34.32 4.36
N GLY A 610 -11.03 33.53 4.48
CA GLY A 610 -9.77 33.82 3.81
C GLY A 610 -8.57 33.32 4.59
N ASP A 611 -7.39 33.58 4.02
CA ASP A 611 -6.13 33.06 4.53
C ASP A 611 -5.70 33.70 5.86
N GLU A 612 -6.28 34.83 6.26
CA GLU A 612 -5.93 35.58 7.47
C GLU A 612 -6.92 35.31 8.60
N ASP A 613 -6.40 35.28 9.83
CA ASP A 613 -7.22 35.28 11.04
C ASP A 613 -7.76 36.69 11.31
N HIS A 614 -9.04 36.79 11.64
CA HIS A 614 -9.74 38.04 11.93
C HIS A 614 -10.21 38.03 13.39
N ALA A 615 -9.40 38.55 14.30
CA ALA A 615 -9.63 38.46 15.75
C ALA A 615 -10.98 39.02 16.26
N GLU A 616 -11.67 39.84 15.47
CA GLU A 616 -13.01 40.38 15.78
C GLU A 616 -14.16 39.53 15.23
N ALA A 617 -13.85 38.45 14.50
CA ALA A 617 -14.82 37.51 13.97
C ALA A 617 -15.26 36.52 15.05
N ALA A 618 -16.52 36.10 15.00
CA ALA A 618 -17.01 34.95 15.75
C ALA A 618 -16.49 33.65 15.13
N VAL A 619 -16.45 33.56 13.79
CA VAL A 619 -15.94 32.38 13.07
C VAL A 619 -15.05 32.82 11.90
N SER A 620 -13.87 32.23 11.80
CA SER A 620 -12.94 32.45 10.68
C SER A 620 -12.64 31.15 9.92
N PHE A 621 -12.98 31.11 8.64
CA PHE A 621 -12.80 29.94 7.76
C PHE A 621 -11.59 30.06 6.83
N GLY A 622 -10.89 28.94 6.64
CA GLY A 622 -9.83 28.81 5.65
C GLY A 622 -8.52 29.51 6.03
N VAL A 623 -8.29 29.75 7.32
CA VAL A 623 -7.12 30.47 7.82
C VAL A 623 -5.85 29.68 7.50
N GLN A 624 -4.90 30.32 6.81
CA GLN A 624 -3.64 29.72 6.36
C GLN A 624 -2.39 30.46 6.83
N SER A 625 -2.49 31.74 7.22
CA SER A 625 -1.35 32.59 7.60
C SER A 625 -0.50 32.04 8.75
N ALA A 626 -1.11 31.22 9.61
CA ALA A 626 -0.47 30.51 10.71
C ALA A 626 -0.62 28.97 10.62
N ALA A 627 -1.19 28.45 9.52
CA ALA A 627 -1.42 27.02 9.35
C ALA A 627 -0.20 26.32 8.72
N MET A 628 -0.04 25.05 9.05
CA MET A 628 0.98 24.17 8.46
C MET A 628 0.32 23.28 7.40
N PRO A 629 0.96 23.09 6.23
CA PRO A 629 0.53 22.07 5.28
C PRO A 629 0.52 20.70 5.96
N ALA A 630 -0.60 20.01 5.83
CA ALA A 630 -0.78 18.63 6.25
C ALA A 630 -1.45 17.84 5.11
N PRO A 631 -0.78 17.73 3.94
CA PRO A 631 -1.21 16.78 2.90
C PRO A 631 -1.17 15.37 3.50
N PHE A 632 -1.84 14.39 2.90
CA PHE A 632 -1.96 13.02 3.42
C PHE A 632 -3.14 12.79 4.37
N TRP A 633 -4.35 12.82 3.78
CA TRP A 633 -5.62 12.46 4.43
C TRP A 633 -5.68 10.99 4.86
N ARG A 634 -4.99 10.11 4.12
CA ARG A 634 -4.91 8.66 4.40
C ARG A 634 -3.95 8.27 5.54
N GLU A 635 -3.13 9.19 6.01
CA GLU A 635 -2.13 8.96 7.07
C GLU A 635 -2.50 9.70 8.36
N CYS A 636 -3.80 9.87 8.60
CA CYS A 636 -4.26 10.57 9.79
C CYS A 636 -5.59 10.06 10.30
N ILE A 637 -5.87 10.33 11.57
CA ILE A 637 -7.18 10.18 12.19
C ILE A 637 -7.69 11.53 12.68
N GLN A 638 -9.00 11.64 12.83
CA GLN A 638 -9.68 12.82 13.34
C GLN A 638 -10.30 12.50 14.69
N MET A 639 -10.15 13.40 15.65
CA MET A 639 -10.64 13.20 17.01
C MET A 639 -11.24 14.49 17.57
N THR A 640 -12.33 14.33 18.29
CA THR A 640 -13.04 15.38 19.04
C THR A 640 -12.89 15.12 20.54
N ALA A 641 -13.23 16.11 21.37
CA ALA A 641 -13.30 15.90 22.82
C ALA A 641 -14.38 14.87 23.18
N ASP A 642 -15.57 14.99 22.59
CA ASP A 642 -16.67 14.01 22.68
C ASP A 642 -16.68 13.13 21.41
N PRO A 643 -16.39 11.81 21.50
CA PRO A 643 -16.43 10.89 20.36
C PRO A 643 -17.77 10.85 19.62
N GLY A 644 -18.87 11.25 20.26
CA GLY A 644 -20.20 11.30 19.66
C GLY A 644 -20.52 12.58 18.89
N ASP A 645 -19.64 13.58 18.91
CA ASP A 645 -19.87 14.84 18.20
C ASP A 645 -19.74 14.66 16.69
N GLU A 646 -20.77 15.04 15.93
CA GLU A 646 -20.81 14.99 14.47
C GLU A 646 -19.67 15.76 13.81
N ILE A 647 -19.07 16.75 14.50
CA ILE A 647 -17.91 17.47 13.97
C ILE A 647 -16.69 16.57 13.76
N GLY A 648 -16.66 15.42 14.43
CA GLY A 648 -15.65 14.37 14.28
C GLY A 648 -15.89 13.44 13.11
N ASP A 649 -17.02 13.55 12.39
CA ASP A 649 -17.31 12.71 11.23
C ASP A 649 -16.39 13.08 10.06
N TRP A 650 -15.31 12.32 9.92
CA TRP A 650 -14.31 12.52 8.89
C TRP A 650 -14.85 12.31 7.47
N SER A 651 -15.99 11.63 7.29
CA SER A 651 -16.58 11.41 5.96
C SER A 651 -17.12 12.73 5.37
N LEU A 652 -17.52 13.66 6.23
CA LEU A 652 -17.96 15.02 5.85
C LEU A 652 -16.78 15.90 5.41
N LEU A 653 -15.57 15.61 5.90
CA LEU A 653 -14.37 16.39 5.60
C LEU A 653 -13.89 16.25 4.16
N HIS A 654 -14.30 15.18 3.47
CA HIS A 654 -13.92 14.90 2.09
C HIS A 654 -14.25 16.08 1.15
N ASP A 655 -15.35 16.78 1.41
CA ASP A 655 -15.84 17.90 0.59
C ASP A 655 -15.39 19.30 1.06
N VAL A 656 -14.70 19.42 2.20
CA VAL A 656 -14.35 20.73 2.81
C VAL A 656 -12.86 20.97 3.02
N ALA A 657 -12.01 20.33 2.21
CA ALA A 657 -10.56 20.52 2.11
C ALA A 657 -9.77 20.47 3.45
N SER A 658 -9.05 19.37 3.65
CA SER A 658 -8.42 18.99 4.93
C SER A 658 -6.88 18.99 4.91
N ASP A 659 -6.29 19.78 4.01
CA ASP A 659 -4.86 19.83 3.66
C ASP A 659 -4.00 20.78 4.52
N TYR A 660 -4.62 21.51 5.45
CA TYR A 660 -3.93 22.39 6.40
C TYR A 660 -4.39 22.14 7.82
N VAL A 661 -3.50 22.34 8.78
CA VAL A 661 -3.81 22.33 10.21
C VAL A 661 -3.25 23.56 10.91
N LEU A 662 -3.97 24.07 11.89
CA LEU A 662 -3.45 25.05 12.85
C LEU A 662 -2.52 24.35 13.85
N PRO A 663 -1.54 25.08 14.42
CA PRO A 663 -0.86 24.60 15.61
C PRO A 663 -1.88 24.30 16.72
N PRO A 664 -1.59 23.37 17.64
CA PRO A 664 -2.46 23.09 18.76
C PRO A 664 -2.64 24.36 19.62
N ASP A 665 -3.90 24.72 19.85
CA ASP A 665 -4.34 25.86 20.65
C ASP A 665 -4.89 25.41 22.01
N ASP A 666 -5.27 26.39 22.85
CA ASP A 666 -5.78 26.14 24.22
C ASP A 666 -7.04 25.25 24.24
N GLU A 667 -7.98 25.42 23.30
CA GLU A 667 -9.15 24.55 23.15
C GLU A 667 -9.30 24.03 21.70
N VAL A 668 -9.04 22.73 21.51
CA VAL A 668 -9.18 22.08 20.19
C VAL A 668 -10.52 21.36 20.09
N LEU A 669 -11.33 21.75 19.12
CA LEU A 669 -12.65 21.15 18.84
C LEU A 669 -12.54 19.95 17.90
N LEU A 670 -11.63 20.01 16.92
CA LEU A 670 -11.34 18.90 16.01
C LEU A 670 -9.83 18.77 15.78
N ARG A 671 -9.27 17.68 16.30
CA ARG A 671 -7.86 17.29 16.19
C ARG A 671 -7.64 16.45 14.94
N ARG A 672 -6.44 16.58 14.36
CA ARG A 672 -5.85 15.67 13.38
C ARG A 672 -4.61 15.06 14.01
N ILE A 673 -4.48 13.75 13.96
CA ILE A 673 -3.25 13.05 14.39
C ILE A 673 -2.68 12.32 13.19
N ASP A 674 -1.41 12.59 12.85
CA ASP A 674 -0.68 11.79 11.86
C ASP A 674 -0.38 10.40 12.43
N THR A 675 -0.81 9.34 11.75
CA THR A 675 -0.75 7.96 12.29
C THR A 675 0.66 7.37 12.32
N ARG A 676 1.62 7.97 11.60
CA ARG A 676 3.02 7.52 11.56
C ARG A 676 3.86 8.19 12.62
N THR A 677 3.69 9.51 12.75
CA THR A 677 4.52 10.37 13.61
C THR A 677 3.86 10.76 14.92
N TYR A 678 2.54 10.51 15.06
CA TYR A 678 1.72 10.89 16.20
C TYR A 678 1.70 12.39 16.49
N LYS A 679 2.14 13.22 15.53
CA LYS A 679 2.08 14.67 15.62
C LYS A 679 0.65 15.13 15.51
N GLU A 680 0.28 16.01 16.42
CA GLU A 680 -1.05 16.61 16.48
C GLU A 680 -1.09 17.94 15.71
N GLY A 681 -2.19 18.16 15.00
CA GLY A 681 -2.62 19.46 14.49
C GLY A 681 -4.10 19.68 14.72
N SER A 682 -4.57 20.92 14.57
CA SER A 682 -5.97 21.26 14.78
C SER A 682 -6.64 21.67 13.47
N TYR A 683 -7.77 21.06 13.13
CA TYR A 683 -8.62 21.57 12.05
C TYR A 683 -9.53 22.69 12.54
N ILE A 684 -9.98 22.61 13.80
CA ILE A 684 -10.96 23.53 14.39
C ILE A 684 -10.56 23.80 15.84
N THR A 685 -10.44 25.07 16.18
CA THR A 685 -10.00 25.56 17.49
C THR A 685 -10.97 26.62 18.00
N ARG A 686 -11.10 26.71 19.33
CA ARG A 686 -11.75 27.84 19.99
C ARG A 686 -10.70 28.65 20.75
N ARG A 687 -10.72 29.96 20.53
CA ARG A 687 -9.85 30.94 21.18
C ARG A 687 -10.43 31.36 22.54
N PRO A 688 -9.60 31.89 23.47
CA PRO A 688 -10.07 32.35 24.77
C PRO A 688 -11.16 33.44 24.73
N ASN A 689 -11.26 34.20 23.64
CA ASN A 689 -12.30 35.21 23.41
C ASN A 689 -13.62 34.60 22.86
N GLY A 690 -13.71 33.28 22.71
CA GLY A 690 -14.87 32.57 22.16
C GLY A 690 -14.83 32.37 20.64
N GLN A 691 -13.93 33.05 19.92
CA GLN A 691 -13.80 32.93 18.46
C GLN A 691 -13.47 31.49 18.06
N ILE A 692 -14.13 31.00 17.01
CA ILE A 692 -13.83 29.72 16.37
C ILE A 692 -12.98 29.96 15.12
N VAL A 693 -11.87 29.26 14.99
CA VAL A 693 -10.98 29.35 13.83
C VAL A 693 -10.84 27.96 13.19
N THR A 694 -10.87 27.89 11.87
CA THR A 694 -10.69 26.63 11.14
C THR A 694 -9.89 26.77 9.85
N THR A 695 -9.14 25.73 9.49
CA THR A 695 -8.49 25.58 8.18
C THR A 695 -9.42 24.99 7.11
N LEU A 696 -10.55 24.41 7.51
CA LEU A 696 -11.52 23.79 6.61
C LEU A 696 -12.20 24.86 5.74
N ARG A 697 -12.47 24.50 4.49
CA ARG A 697 -12.98 25.41 3.46
C ARG A 697 -14.35 24.92 2.96
N PRO A 698 -15.46 25.50 3.45
CA PRO A 698 -16.81 25.07 3.07
C PRO A 698 -17.15 25.26 1.57
N TRP A 699 -16.32 25.99 0.82
CA TRP A 699 -16.45 26.13 -0.64
C TRP A 699 -15.57 25.16 -1.44
N GLY A 700 -14.94 24.18 -0.78
CA GLY A 700 -13.92 23.32 -1.37
C GLY A 700 -12.61 24.06 -1.66
N GLY A 701 -11.58 23.36 -2.10
CA GLY A 701 -10.29 24.03 -2.34
C GLY A 701 -9.19 23.23 -2.99
N LEU A 702 -9.33 21.90 -3.09
CA LEU A 702 -8.32 21.01 -3.63
C LEU A 702 -8.64 20.55 -5.06
N GLY A 703 -9.54 21.24 -5.75
CA GLY A 703 -9.76 21.05 -7.19
C GLY A 703 -10.73 19.95 -7.61
N ILE A 704 -11.24 19.14 -6.67
CA ILE A 704 -12.22 18.08 -7.00
C ILE A 704 -13.48 18.11 -6.14
N GLN A 705 -13.40 18.73 -4.96
CA GLN A 705 -14.53 18.93 -4.09
C GLN A 705 -15.61 19.73 -4.81
N PRO A 706 -16.85 19.68 -4.33
CA PRO A 706 -17.90 20.51 -4.89
C PRO A 706 -17.49 21.98 -4.88
N PRO A 707 -17.51 22.65 -6.03
CA PRO A 707 -17.07 24.02 -6.13
C PRO A 707 -18.15 24.97 -5.61
N ASN A 708 -17.72 25.97 -4.84
CA ASN A 708 -18.57 27.01 -4.23
C ASN A 708 -19.56 26.44 -3.21
N ILE A 709 -20.13 27.32 -2.36
CA ILE A 709 -21.12 26.89 -1.35
C ILE A 709 -22.35 26.29 -1.98
N GLN A 710 -22.84 26.88 -3.08
CA GLN A 710 -24.13 26.51 -3.68
C GLN A 710 -24.26 25.03 -4.00
N ASN A 711 -23.12 24.37 -4.28
CA ASN A 711 -23.05 22.96 -4.65
C ASN A 711 -22.41 22.09 -3.57
N ASN A 712 -22.06 22.63 -2.40
CA ASN A 712 -21.33 21.91 -1.35
C ASN A 712 -22.20 21.71 -0.09
N PRO A 713 -22.94 20.59 0.02
CA PRO A 713 -23.78 20.31 1.18
C PRO A 713 -23.01 20.23 2.50
N ALA A 714 -21.83 19.61 2.50
CA ALA A 714 -20.95 19.55 3.67
C ALA A 714 -20.50 20.95 4.11
N GLY A 715 -20.26 21.84 3.15
CA GLY A 715 -19.95 23.26 3.43
C GLY A 715 -21.08 24.00 4.14
N HIS A 716 -22.33 23.78 3.72
CA HIS A 716 -23.50 24.33 4.39
C HIS A 716 -23.66 23.80 5.83
N TRP A 717 -23.46 22.50 6.02
CA TRP A 717 -23.47 21.88 7.35
C TRP A 717 -22.36 22.45 8.24
N LEU A 718 -21.14 22.58 7.72
CA LEU A 718 -19.99 23.07 8.48
C LEU A 718 -20.24 24.49 9.00
N ILE A 719 -20.75 25.39 8.16
CA ILE A 719 -21.09 26.76 8.59
C ILE A 719 -22.15 26.75 9.69
N ARG A 720 -23.23 25.97 9.53
CA ARG A 720 -24.28 25.82 10.55
C ARG A 720 -23.67 25.36 11.88
N ARG A 721 -22.86 24.31 11.83
CA ARG A 721 -22.26 23.68 13.01
C ARG A 721 -21.34 24.63 13.77
N LEU A 722 -20.48 25.39 13.07
CA LEU A 722 -19.57 26.31 13.75
C LEU A 722 -20.30 27.50 14.38
N ILE A 723 -21.36 28.01 13.74
CA ILE A 723 -22.21 29.06 14.34
C ILE A 723 -22.90 28.54 15.61
N GLU A 724 -23.44 27.31 15.60
CA GLU A 724 -24.05 26.69 16.78
C GLU A 724 -23.03 26.54 17.93
N LEU A 725 -21.82 26.07 17.62
CA LEU A 725 -20.76 25.92 18.61
C LEU A 725 -20.30 27.26 19.22
N HIS A 726 -20.33 28.34 18.43
CA HIS A 726 -20.05 29.69 18.93
C HIS A 726 -21.18 30.18 19.84
N ARG A 727 -22.44 30.07 19.41
CA ARG A 727 -23.62 30.45 20.20
C ARG A 727 -23.66 29.75 21.57
N ASN A 728 -23.44 28.45 21.61
CA ASN A 728 -23.47 27.66 22.85
C ASN A 728 -22.35 28.01 23.83
N SER A 729 -21.28 28.67 23.37
CA SER A 729 -20.16 29.11 24.21
C SER A 729 -20.36 30.51 24.81
N THR A 730 -21.30 31.29 24.26
CA THR A 730 -21.63 32.66 24.69
C THR A 730 -22.90 32.74 25.53
N SER A 731 -23.66 31.64 25.61
CA SER A 731 -24.81 31.42 26.49
C SER A 731 -24.41 30.84 27.83
#